data_AF-Q0IMG9-F1
#
_entry.id   AF-Q0IMG9-F1
#
_cell.length_a   1.000
_cell.length_b   1.000
_cell.length_c   1.000
_cell.angle_alpha   90.00
_cell.angle_beta   90.00
_cell.angle_gamma   90.00
#
_symmetry.space_group_name_H-M   'P 1'
#
loop_
_entity.id
_entity.type
_entity.pdbx_description
1 polymer ?
#
loop_
_entity_poly.entity_id
_entity_poly.type
_entity_poly.pdbx_seq_one_letter_code
_entity_poly.pdbx_strand_id
1 'polypeptide(L)'
;MAGDRAEEEEGEAPPPEARAAAAVERVAAAVEAVAAGAGAGAGEYRNAYRRQLLALSRRIRLLGPFVEELRERRRGEGEGEEEERALAPLADALEAALALLRLGREGSRISLVLERDSVMKKFQGVILQLEQALCDIPYNELDISDEVREQVELVHAQLKRAKERIDMPDDEFYNDLLSVYDKNYDPSAELAILGRLSEKLHLMTITDLTQESLALHEMVASGGGQDPGEHIERMSMLLKKIKDFVQTQNPDMGPPMASRVLDSNGDSRPITIPDEFRCPISLELMKDPVIVSTGQTYERACIEKWIASGHHTCPTTQQKMSTSALTPNYVLRSLISQWCETNGMEPPKRSTQPNKPTPACSSSERANIDALLSKLCSPDTEEQRSAAAELRLLAKRNANNRICIAEAGAIPLLLSLLSSSDLRTQEHAVTALLNLSIHEDNKASIISSGAVPSIVHVLKNGSMEARENAAATLFSLSVIDEYKVTIGGMGAIPALVVLLGEGSQRGKKDAAAALFNLCIYQGNKGRAIRAGLVPLIMGLVTNPTGALMDEAMAILSILSSHPEGKAAIGAAEPVPVLVEMIGSGTPRNRENAAAVMLHLCSGEHHLVHLARAQECGIMVPLRELALNGTDRGKRKAVQLLERMSRFLVQQQEEQESQSQASAQVPPQATPEQVPENDIPEQLDSPASQYPMVV
;
A
#
# COMPACT_ATOMS: atom_id res chain seq x y z
N MET A 1 49.81 -47.31 -6.31
CA MET A 1 48.35 -47.55 -6.40
C MET A 1 47.69 -46.20 -6.52
N ALA A 2 46.95 -46.01 -7.61
CA ALA A 2 46.67 -44.73 -8.26
C ALA A 2 45.76 -43.82 -7.41
N GLY A 3 46.20 -42.57 -7.22
CA GLY A 3 45.39 -41.48 -6.70
C GLY A 3 44.97 -40.58 -7.85
N ASP A 4 43.66 -40.44 -8.04
CA ASP A 4 43.05 -39.43 -8.91
C ASP A 4 43.33 -38.04 -8.33
N ARG A 5 44.03 -37.22 -9.10
CA ARG A 5 44.05 -35.77 -8.94
C ARG A 5 42.91 -35.23 -9.79
N ALA A 6 41.88 -34.69 -9.13
CA ALA A 6 40.90 -33.84 -9.79
C ALA A 6 41.63 -32.55 -10.20
N GLU A 7 41.72 -32.32 -11.51
CA GLU A 7 42.10 -31.04 -12.09
C GLU A 7 40.95 -30.07 -11.80
N GLU A 8 41.20 -29.07 -10.95
CA GLU A 8 40.33 -27.91 -10.79
C GLU A 8 40.38 -27.11 -12.10
N GLU A 9 39.32 -27.17 -12.90
CA GLU A 9 39.11 -26.23 -14.00
C GLU A 9 38.99 -24.82 -13.41
N GLU A 10 40.00 -23.98 -13.60
CA GLU A 10 39.94 -22.54 -13.38
C GLU A 10 38.85 -21.97 -14.31
N GLY A 11 37.64 -21.76 -13.76
CA GLY A 11 36.52 -21.19 -14.50
C GLY A 11 36.84 -19.77 -14.96
N GLU A 12 36.79 -19.56 -16.27
CA GLU A 12 36.95 -18.26 -16.94
C GLU A 12 36.01 -17.22 -16.29
N ALA A 13 36.55 -16.06 -15.90
CA ALA A 13 35.77 -15.01 -15.25
C ALA A 13 34.62 -14.55 -16.16
N PRO A 14 33.41 -14.31 -15.63
CA PRO A 14 32.28 -13.88 -16.43
C PRO A 14 32.59 -12.57 -17.16
N PRO A 15 32.06 -12.38 -18.39
CA PRO A 15 32.32 -11.18 -19.17
C PRO A 15 31.85 -9.92 -18.43
N PRO A 16 32.47 -8.74 -18.65
CA PRO A 16 32.14 -7.50 -17.95
C PRO A 16 30.65 -7.14 -17.91
N GLU A 17 29.95 -7.38 -19.01
CA GLU A 17 28.51 -7.13 -19.14
C GLU A 17 27.68 -8.00 -18.18
N ALA A 18 28.07 -9.25 -17.98
CA ALA A 18 27.41 -10.18 -17.06
C ALA A 18 27.68 -9.80 -15.60
N ARG A 19 28.89 -9.33 -15.29
CA ARG A 19 29.25 -8.85 -13.94
C ARG A 19 28.47 -7.58 -13.58
N ALA A 20 28.34 -6.65 -14.51
CA ALA A 20 27.52 -5.45 -14.32
C ALA A 20 26.02 -5.78 -14.19
N ALA A 21 25.52 -6.78 -14.92
CA ALA A 21 24.14 -7.25 -14.77
C ALA A 21 23.90 -7.86 -13.39
N ALA A 22 24.87 -8.64 -12.90
CA ALA A 22 24.83 -9.15 -11.53
C ALA A 22 24.87 -8.03 -10.49
N ALA A 23 25.65 -6.97 -10.70
CA ALA A 23 25.68 -5.81 -9.80
C ALA A 23 24.32 -5.09 -9.73
N VAL A 24 23.66 -4.86 -10.87
CA VAL A 24 22.30 -4.31 -10.93
C VAL A 24 21.30 -5.18 -10.17
N GLU A 25 21.32 -6.50 -10.39
CA GLU A 25 20.40 -7.40 -9.68
C GLU A 25 20.68 -7.49 -8.18
N ARG A 26 21.93 -7.37 -7.72
CA ARG A 26 22.24 -7.27 -6.29
C ARG A 26 21.64 -6.01 -5.67
N VAL A 27 21.80 -4.85 -6.32
CA VAL A 27 21.18 -3.58 -5.89
C VAL A 27 19.66 -3.73 -5.84
N ALA A 28 19.08 -4.30 -6.90
CA ALA A 28 17.64 -4.46 -7.04
C ALA A 28 17.04 -5.37 -5.96
N ALA A 29 17.62 -6.58 -5.79
CA ALA A 29 17.21 -7.53 -4.78
C ALA A 29 17.28 -6.93 -3.38
N ALA A 30 18.29 -6.10 -3.11
CA ALA A 30 18.43 -5.47 -1.81
C ALA A 30 17.33 -4.41 -1.54
N VAL A 31 17.04 -3.54 -2.52
CA VAL A 31 15.97 -2.53 -2.42
C VAL A 31 14.59 -3.18 -2.31
N GLU A 32 14.33 -4.21 -3.12
CA GLU A 32 13.08 -4.98 -3.11
C GLU A 32 12.87 -5.74 -1.81
N ALA A 33 13.91 -6.33 -1.22
CA ALA A 33 13.83 -6.97 0.09
C ALA A 33 13.41 -5.99 1.19
N VAL A 34 13.90 -4.74 1.16
CA VAL A 34 13.45 -3.69 2.09
C VAL A 34 12.00 -3.27 1.81
N ALA A 35 11.57 -3.24 0.56
CA ALA A 35 10.19 -2.93 0.17
C ALA A 35 9.20 -4.03 0.62
N ALA A 36 9.51 -5.29 0.36
CA ALA A 36 8.73 -6.45 0.78
C ALA A 36 8.62 -6.53 2.32
N GLY A 37 9.71 -6.22 3.03
CA GLY A 37 9.74 -6.16 4.49
C GLY A 37 8.82 -5.10 5.11
N ALA A 38 8.35 -4.11 4.36
CA ALA A 38 7.46 -3.05 4.82
C ALA A 38 5.97 -3.34 4.58
N GLY A 39 5.64 -4.23 3.64
CA GLY A 39 4.26 -4.62 3.30
C GLY A 39 3.67 -5.68 4.24
N ALA A 40 4.50 -6.49 4.88
CA ALA A 40 4.08 -7.39 5.95
C ALA A 40 3.98 -6.59 7.25
N GLY A 41 2.77 -6.34 7.75
CA GLY A 41 2.50 -5.66 9.04
C GLY A 41 3.08 -6.34 10.29
N ALA A 42 4.02 -7.28 10.14
CA ALA A 42 4.65 -8.11 11.16
C ALA A 42 6.06 -7.64 11.60
N GLY A 43 6.63 -6.59 10.98
CA GLY A 43 8.04 -6.24 11.13
C GLY A 43 8.35 -4.97 11.92
N GLU A 44 7.55 -4.60 12.93
CA GLU A 44 7.87 -3.41 13.73
C GLU A 44 9.18 -3.63 14.50
N TYR A 45 10.17 -2.75 14.27
CA TYR A 45 11.36 -2.67 15.11
C TYR A 45 10.93 -2.34 16.54
N ARG A 46 10.81 -3.35 17.42
CA ARG A 46 10.41 -3.21 18.82
C ARG A 46 11.64 -3.05 19.72
N ASN A 47 12.47 -2.05 19.45
CA ASN A 47 13.71 -1.81 20.19
C ASN A 47 14.08 -0.33 20.25
N ALA A 48 15.15 -0.02 20.97
CA ALA A 48 15.68 1.33 21.17
C ALA A 48 16.03 2.08 19.87
N TYR A 49 16.22 1.38 18.75
CA TYR A 49 16.66 1.92 17.45
C TYR A 49 15.52 2.01 16.43
N ARG A 50 14.26 1.79 16.84
CA ARG A 50 13.09 1.80 15.97
C ARG A 50 13.07 2.97 14.99
N ARG A 51 13.31 4.18 15.50
CA ARG A 51 13.27 5.41 14.70
C ARG A 51 14.34 5.42 13.61
N GLN A 52 15.57 5.05 13.97
CA GLN A 52 16.74 5.03 13.10
C GLN A 52 16.57 3.97 12.00
N LEU A 53 16.12 2.77 12.36
CA LEU A 53 15.90 1.65 11.44
C LEU A 53 14.74 1.92 10.47
N LEU A 54 13.62 2.48 10.95
CA LEU A 54 12.52 2.92 10.08
C LEU A 54 12.97 4.01 9.10
N ALA A 55 13.78 4.96 9.56
CA ALA A 55 14.30 6.03 8.72
C ALA A 55 15.26 5.48 7.64
N LEU A 56 16.14 4.55 7.98
CA LEU A 56 17.03 3.86 7.03
C LEU A 56 16.21 3.07 5.99
N SER A 57 15.30 2.23 6.47
CA SER A 57 14.39 1.43 5.63
C SER A 57 13.60 2.31 4.65
N ARG A 58 13.10 3.47 5.10
CA ARG A 58 12.41 4.44 4.25
C ARG A 58 13.32 5.04 3.17
N ARG A 59 14.57 5.39 3.51
CA ARG A 59 15.53 5.96 2.56
C ARG A 59 15.89 4.96 1.46
N ILE A 60 16.10 3.69 1.81
CA ILE A 60 16.41 2.64 0.83
C ILE A 60 15.23 2.42 -0.14
N ARG A 61 13.99 2.40 0.35
CA ARG A 61 12.80 2.27 -0.52
C ARG A 61 12.66 3.41 -1.54
N LEU A 62 13.19 4.59 -1.26
CA LEU A 62 13.19 5.70 -2.21
C LEU A 62 14.15 5.47 -3.39
N LEU A 63 14.96 4.41 -3.39
CA LEU A 63 15.79 4.03 -4.53
C LEU A 63 15.05 3.12 -5.53
N GLY A 64 13.76 2.82 -5.32
CA GLY A 64 12.96 1.96 -6.22
C GLY A 64 13.01 2.39 -7.69
N PRO A 65 12.70 3.66 -8.03
CA PRO A 65 12.77 4.14 -9.41
C PRO A 65 14.18 4.08 -10.03
N PHE A 66 15.22 4.27 -9.21
CA PHE A 66 16.61 4.13 -9.66
C PHE A 66 16.94 2.70 -10.07
N VAL A 67 16.41 1.71 -9.35
CA VAL A 67 16.54 0.29 -9.71
C VAL A 67 15.79 -0.04 -11.02
N GLU A 68 14.61 0.57 -11.22
CA GLU A 68 13.83 0.37 -12.45
C GLU A 68 14.60 0.87 -13.68
N GLU A 69 15.16 2.08 -13.64
CA GLU A 69 15.96 2.62 -14.76
C GLU A 69 17.25 1.83 -15.01
N LEU A 70 17.96 1.40 -13.95
CA LEU A 70 19.14 0.54 -14.09
C LEU A 70 18.84 -0.80 -14.80
N ARG A 71 17.64 -1.36 -14.61
CA ARG A 71 17.21 -2.60 -15.28
C ARG A 71 16.79 -2.39 -16.73
N GLU A 72 16.25 -1.23 -17.08
CA GLU A 72 15.75 -0.92 -18.43
C GLU A 72 16.87 -0.49 -19.40
N ARG A 73 18.04 -0.12 -18.87
CA ARG A 73 19.19 0.35 -19.63
C ARG A 73 19.75 -0.71 -20.60
N ARG A 74 20.00 -0.30 -21.86
CA ARG A 74 20.72 -1.12 -22.84
C ARG A 74 22.23 -0.92 -22.69
N ARG A 75 22.96 -2.00 -22.41
CA ARG A 75 24.42 -2.00 -22.22
C ARG A 75 25.13 -2.00 -23.57
N GLY A 76 26.05 -1.05 -23.80
CA GLY A 76 26.98 -1.07 -24.93
C GLY A 76 28.17 -2.00 -24.69
N GLU A 77 28.82 -2.44 -25.77
CA GLU A 77 30.07 -3.22 -25.69
C GLU A 77 31.17 -2.37 -25.01
N GLY A 78 31.72 -2.86 -23.89
CA GLY A 78 32.78 -2.21 -23.13
C GLY A 78 32.35 -1.34 -21.94
N GLU A 79 31.05 -1.08 -21.76
CA GLU A 79 30.52 -0.26 -20.65
C GLU A 79 30.37 -1.03 -19.32
N GLY A 80 30.46 -2.37 -19.38
CA GLY A 80 30.21 -3.23 -18.22
C GLY A 80 31.21 -3.06 -17.08
N GLU A 81 32.50 -2.87 -17.34
CA GLU A 81 33.50 -2.75 -16.27
C GLU A 81 33.31 -1.49 -15.42
N GLU A 82 32.98 -0.35 -16.06
CA GLU A 82 32.77 0.91 -15.35
C GLU A 82 31.46 0.93 -14.57
N GLU A 83 30.40 0.34 -15.15
CA GLU A 83 29.11 0.17 -14.48
C GLU A 83 29.21 -0.76 -13.26
N GLU A 84 29.90 -1.90 -13.39
CA GLU A 84 30.15 -2.80 -12.25
C GLU A 84 30.96 -2.09 -11.16
N ARG A 85 32.03 -1.39 -11.53
CA ARG A 85 32.88 -0.63 -10.59
C ARG A 85 32.08 0.45 -9.85
N ALA A 86 31.11 1.07 -10.51
CA ALA A 86 30.23 2.07 -9.89
C ALA A 86 29.15 1.46 -8.99
N LEU A 87 28.56 0.32 -9.37
CA LEU A 87 27.42 -0.26 -8.65
C LEU A 87 27.80 -1.25 -7.54
N ALA A 88 28.97 -1.90 -7.62
CA ALA A 88 29.40 -2.86 -6.60
C ALA A 88 29.47 -2.26 -5.18
N PRO A 89 30.03 -1.05 -4.96
CA PRO A 89 30.02 -0.42 -3.63
C PRO A 89 28.60 -0.16 -3.11
N LEU A 90 27.65 0.17 -4.00
CA LEU A 90 26.25 0.38 -3.62
C LEU A 90 25.57 -0.93 -3.22
N ALA A 91 25.81 -2.01 -3.97
CA ALA A 91 25.31 -3.34 -3.63
C ALA A 91 25.80 -3.78 -2.25
N ASP A 92 27.11 -3.66 -1.98
CA ASP A 92 27.71 -4.01 -0.70
C ASP A 92 27.12 -3.17 0.46
N ALA A 93 26.92 -1.86 0.23
CA ALA A 93 26.32 -0.95 1.21
C ALA A 93 24.85 -1.30 1.51
N LEU A 94 24.08 -1.69 0.50
CA LEU A 94 22.68 -2.11 0.65
C LEU A 94 22.55 -3.47 1.34
N GLU A 95 23.44 -4.41 1.05
CA GLU A 95 23.52 -5.71 1.76
C GLU A 95 23.89 -5.51 3.23
N ALA A 96 24.84 -4.64 3.54
CA ALA A 96 25.17 -4.26 4.91
C ALA A 96 23.98 -3.58 5.62
N ALA A 97 23.21 -2.75 4.90
CA ALA A 97 21.99 -2.14 5.41
C ALA A 97 20.91 -3.19 5.70
N LEU A 98 20.72 -4.17 4.82
CA LEU A 98 19.80 -5.29 5.05
C LEU A 98 20.18 -6.11 6.28
N ALA A 99 21.46 -6.43 6.45
CA ALA A 99 21.95 -7.12 7.63
C ALA A 99 21.64 -6.34 8.92
N LEU A 100 21.79 -5.01 8.89
CA LEU A 100 21.45 -4.14 10.02
C LEU A 100 19.94 -4.06 10.29
N LEU A 101 19.10 -3.99 9.24
CA LEU A 101 17.64 -4.04 9.38
C LEU A 101 17.18 -5.40 9.90
N ARG A 102 17.80 -6.50 9.47
CA ARG A 102 17.55 -7.84 9.98
C ARG A 102 17.95 -7.97 11.45
N LEU A 103 19.15 -7.50 11.82
CA LEU A 103 19.59 -7.43 13.22
C LEU A 103 18.60 -6.66 14.10
N GLY A 104 18.03 -5.57 13.59
CA GLY A 104 17.00 -4.81 14.31
C GLY A 104 15.63 -5.49 14.41
N ARG A 105 15.32 -6.46 13.55
CA ARG A 105 14.04 -7.18 13.54
C ARG A 105 14.09 -8.48 14.34
N GLU A 106 15.21 -9.19 14.24
CA GLU A 106 15.39 -10.55 14.76
C GLU A 106 16.36 -10.61 15.96
N GLY A 107 17.21 -9.59 16.14
CA GLY A 107 18.19 -9.58 17.22
C GLY A 107 17.58 -9.36 18.61
N SER A 108 18.30 -9.81 19.64
CA SER A 108 17.91 -9.60 21.04
C SER A 108 17.84 -8.11 21.35
N ARG A 109 16.69 -7.67 21.87
CA ARG A 109 16.44 -6.29 22.27
C ARG A 109 17.36 -5.89 23.44
N ILE A 110 17.67 -6.84 24.33
CA ILE A 110 18.65 -6.66 25.41
C ILE A 110 20.07 -6.47 24.83
N SER A 111 20.49 -7.30 23.87
CA SER A 111 21.83 -7.20 23.23
C SER A 111 21.98 -5.86 22.55
N LEU A 112 20.97 -5.45 21.78
CA LEU A 112 21.00 -4.17 21.07
C LEU A 112 21.25 -2.98 22.01
N VAL A 113 20.69 -2.99 23.22
CA VAL A 113 20.90 -1.93 24.21
C VAL A 113 22.26 -2.03 24.90
N LEU A 114 22.68 -3.23 25.29
CA LEU A 114 24.00 -3.44 25.93
C LEU A 114 25.15 -3.13 24.98
N GLU A 115 25.01 -3.48 23.71
CA GLU A 115 26.01 -3.30 22.65
C GLU A 115 25.84 -1.96 21.92
N ARG A 116 25.26 -0.95 22.58
CA ARG A 116 24.85 0.30 21.92
C ARG A 116 25.93 0.95 21.06
N ASP A 117 27.19 0.94 21.53
CA ASP A 117 28.31 1.56 20.82
C ASP A 117 28.69 0.77 19.57
N SER A 118 28.63 -0.57 19.63
CA SER A 118 28.87 -1.46 18.50
C SER A 118 27.78 -1.31 17.43
N VAL A 119 26.51 -1.32 17.87
CA VAL A 119 25.34 -1.13 16.98
C VAL A 119 25.38 0.24 16.32
N MET A 120 25.69 1.30 17.07
CA MET A 120 25.80 2.66 16.51
C MET A 120 26.96 2.81 15.54
N LYS A 121 28.11 2.17 15.80
CA LYS A 121 29.22 2.12 14.84
C LYS A 121 28.82 1.40 13.55
N LYS A 122 28.10 0.28 13.63
CA LYS A 122 27.55 -0.42 12.45
C LYS A 122 26.58 0.48 11.68
N PHE A 123 25.67 1.17 12.38
CA PHE A 123 24.73 2.10 11.78
C PHE A 123 25.43 3.25 11.05
N GLN A 124 26.43 3.87 11.69
CA GLN A 124 27.25 4.92 11.07
C GLN A 124 28.02 4.42 9.86
N GLY A 125 28.62 3.22 9.95
CA GLY A 125 29.31 2.58 8.84
C GLY A 125 28.41 2.40 7.62
N VAL A 126 27.20 1.86 7.82
CA VAL A 126 26.20 1.69 6.75
C VAL A 126 25.78 3.03 6.14
N ILE A 127 25.53 4.04 6.96
CA ILE A 127 25.14 5.38 6.46
C ILE A 127 26.27 6.00 5.62
N LEU A 128 27.53 5.87 6.07
CA LEU A 128 28.69 6.39 5.36
C LEU A 128 28.92 5.64 4.03
N GLN A 129 28.81 4.31 4.04
CA GLN A 129 28.93 3.49 2.85
C GLN A 129 27.85 3.83 1.82
N LEU A 130 26.59 3.95 2.24
CA LEU A 130 25.49 4.34 1.34
C LEU A 130 25.66 5.77 0.80
N GLU A 131 26.08 6.72 1.64
CA GLU A 131 26.33 8.09 1.18
C GLU A 131 27.44 8.11 0.12
N GLN A 132 28.59 7.50 0.42
CA GLN A 132 29.73 7.47 -0.50
C GLN A 132 29.36 6.75 -1.80
N ALA A 133 28.73 5.58 -1.71
CA ALA A 133 28.34 4.79 -2.87
C ALA A 133 27.34 5.52 -3.76
N LEU A 134 26.40 6.30 -3.21
CA LEU A 134 25.50 7.14 -4.01
C LEU A 134 26.23 8.35 -4.60
N CYS A 135 27.16 8.97 -3.87
CA CYS A 135 27.93 10.12 -4.36
C CYS A 135 28.81 9.77 -5.57
N ASP A 136 29.33 8.54 -5.62
CA ASP A 136 30.30 8.09 -6.62
C ASP A 136 29.66 7.53 -7.90
N ILE A 137 28.31 7.52 -7.99
CA ILE A 137 27.61 7.00 -9.18
C ILE A 137 27.75 7.98 -10.35
N PRO A 138 28.24 7.54 -11.53
CA PRO A 138 28.34 8.38 -12.72
C PRO A 138 26.98 8.47 -13.42
N TYR A 139 26.02 9.20 -12.83
CA TYR A 139 24.62 9.28 -13.31
C TYR A 139 24.48 9.63 -14.80
N ASN A 140 25.33 10.54 -15.29
CA ASN A 140 25.33 10.97 -16.70
C ASN A 140 25.75 9.84 -17.65
N GLU A 141 26.70 9.00 -17.22
CA GLU A 141 27.18 7.87 -18.02
C GLU A 141 26.14 6.75 -18.00
N LEU A 142 25.44 6.58 -16.88
CA LEU A 142 24.39 5.58 -16.68
C LEU A 142 23.04 5.93 -17.32
N ASP A 143 22.93 7.03 -18.08
CA ASP A 143 21.69 7.47 -18.75
C ASP A 143 20.46 7.52 -17.81
N ILE A 144 20.71 7.89 -16.55
CA ILE A 144 19.67 8.01 -15.52
C ILE A 144 18.92 9.33 -15.72
N SER A 145 17.59 9.29 -15.67
CA SER A 145 16.77 10.48 -15.88
C SER A 145 16.99 11.53 -14.80
N ASP A 146 16.81 12.82 -15.15
CA ASP A 146 16.92 13.92 -14.18
C ASP A 146 15.95 13.75 -12.99
N GLU A 147 14.75 13.20 -13.22
CA GLU A 147 13.76 12.95 -12.16
C GLU A 147 14.27 11.91 -11.15
N VAL A 148 14.78 10.78 -11.65
CA VAL A 148 15.34 9.73 -10.78
C VAL A 148 16.62 10.21 -10.11
N ARG A 149 17.47 10.95 -10.81
CA ARG A 149 18.66 11.59 -10.25
C ARG A 149 18.31 12.52 -9.08
N GLU A 150 17.35 13.43 -9.24
CA GLU A 150 16.88 14.31 -8.16
C GLU A 150 16.40 13.51 -6.94
N GLN A 151 15.73 12.39 -7.18
CA GLN A 151 15.27 11.48 -6.13
C GLN A 151 16.44 10.81 -5.40
N VAL A 152 17.46 10.36 -6.11
CA VAL A 152 18.68 9.78 -5.51
C VAL A 152 19.48 10.85 -4.75
N GLU A 153 19.61 12.06 -5.30
CA GLU A 153 20.24 13.21 -4.64
C GLU A 153 19.52 13.58 -3.34
N LEU A 154 18.18 13.49 -3.30
CA LEU A 154 17.40 13.65 -2.08
C LEU A 154 17.73 12.57 -1.04
N VAL A 155 17.88 11.30 -1.45
CA VAL A 155 18.27 10.20 -0.55
C VAL A 155 19.67 10.45 0.00
N HIS A 156 20.62 10.79 -0.86
CA HIS A 156 21.99 11.17 -0.49
C HIS A 156 21.99 12.34 0.52
N ALA A 157 21.24 13.42 0.27
CA ALA A 157 21.11 14.54 1.19
C ALA A 157 20.45 14.17 2.54
N GLN A 158 19.58 13.16 2.57
CA GLN A 158 19.01 12.63 3.81
C GLN A 158 20.01 11.77 4.60
N LEU A 159 20.86 11.01 3.91
CA LEU A 159 21.94 10.22 4.53
C LEU A 159 23.02 11.15 5.11
N LYS A 160 23.44 12.17 4.35
CA LYS A 160 24.38 13.19 4.80
C LYS A 160 23.91 13.89 6.08
N ARG A 161 22.64 14.31 6.14
CA ARG A 161 22.06 14.89 7.37
C ARG A 161 21.96 13.90 8.53
N ALA A 162 21.77 12.61 8.24
CA ALA A 162 21.73 11.57 9.27
C ALA A 162 23.12 11.31 9.87
N LYS A 163 24.17 11.41 9.05
CA LYS A 163 25.58 11.35 9.48
C LYS A 163 25.90 12.45 10.51
N GLU A 164 25.32 13.65 10.34
CA GLU A 164 25.56 14.81 11.22
C GLU A 164 24.72 14.80 12.52
N ARG A 165 23.59 14.07 12.54
CA ARG A 165 22.65 14.04 13.68
C ARG A 165 22.61 12.65 14.32
N ILE A 166 23.60 12.38 15.15
CA ILE A 166 23.69 11.15 15.92
C ILE A 166 22.87 11.32 17.20
N ASP A 167 21.59 10.94 17.14
CA ASP A 167 20.76 10.82 18.34
C ASP A 167 21.14 9.51 19.05
N MET A 168 21.81 9.64 20.20
CA MET A 168 22.07 8.50 21.06
C MET A 168 20.76 7.99 21.70
N PRO A 169 20.57 6.66 21.80
CA PRO A 169 19.46 6.10 22.54
C PRO A 169 19.49 6.55 24.01
N ASP A 170 18.30 6.60 24.62
CA ASP A 170 18.02 7.01 25.99
C ASP A 170 19.06 6.50 27.03
N ASP A 171 19.88 7.42 27.55
CA ASP A 171 20.92 7.12 28.54
C ASP A 171 20.34 6.61 29.87
N GLU A 172 19.17 7.12 30.28
CA GLU A 172 18.49 6.67 31.50
C GLU A 172 18.06 5.20 31.34
N PHE A 173 17.55 4.84 30.17
CA PHE A 173 17.19 3.46 29.84
C PHE A 173 18.41 2.52 29.80
N TYR A 174 19.51 2.97 29.21
CA TYR A 174 20.75 2.19 29.20
C TYR A 174 21.27 1.93 30.61
N ASN A 175 21.29 2.97 31.46
CA ASN A 175 21.74 2.87 32.85
C ASN A 175 20.82 1.97 33.69
N ASP A 176 19.50 2.07 33.50
CA ASP A 176 18.53 1.15 34.12
C ASP A 176 18.86 -0.31 33.78
N LEU A 177 19.12 -0.60 32.50
CA LEU A 177 19.41 -1.96 32.03
C LEU A 177 20.74 -2.47 32.57
N LEU A 178 21.78 -1.62 32.53
CA LEU A 178 23.10 -1.93 33.08
C LEU A 178 23.04 -2.22 34.59
N SER A 179 22.25 -1.43 35.33
CA SER A 179 22.13 -1.59 36.78
C SER A 179 21.64 -3.00 37.14
N VAL A 180 20.61 -3.50 36.46
CA VAL A 180 20.06 -4.85 36.72
C VAL A 180 20.99 -5.95 36.18
N TYR A 181 21.63 -5.71 35.04
CA TYR A 181 22.60 -6.61 34.41
C TYR A 181 23.85 -6.84 35.29
N ASP A 182 24.43 -5.76 35.84
CA ASP A 182 25.61 -5.80 36.72
C ASP A 182 25.27 -6.02 38.20
N LYS A 183 23.98 -6.13 38.54
CA LYS A 183 23.47 -6.26 39.92
C LYS A 183 23.84 -5.05 40.81
N ASN A 184 23.94 -3.87 40.21
CA ASN A 184 24.27 -2.60 40.87
C ASN A 184 23.03 -1.69 40.97
N TYR A 185 22.02 -2.10 41.75
CA TYR A 185 20.80 -1.34 41.98
C TYR A 185 20.35 -1.42 43.44
N ASP A 186 19.59 -0.43 43.89
CA ASP A 186 18.90 -0.49 45.18
C ASP A 186 17.75 -1.52 45.09
N PRO A 187 17.72 -2.58 45.92
CA PRO A 187 16.62 -3.55 45.95
C PRO A 187 15.24 -2.89 46.09
N SER A 188 15.16 -1.72 46.72
CA SER A 188 13.91 -0.96 46.88
C SER A 188 13.36 -0.42 45.54
N ALA A 189 14.23 -0.24 44.54
CA ALA A 189 13.89 0.30 43.22
C ALA A 189 13.71 -0.77 42.13
N GLU A 190 14.01 -2.05 42.43
CA GLU A 190 14.05 -3.14 41.43
C GLU A 190 12.76 -3.29 40.63
N LEU A 191 11.61 -3.30 41.31
CA LEU A 191 10.29 -3.42 40.67
C LEU A 191 10.01 -2.26 39.70
N ALA A 192 10.41 -1.04 40.07
CA ALA A 192 10.20 0.14 39.24
C ALA A 192 11.12 0.11 38.01
N ILE A 193 12.37 -0.31 38.17
CA ILE A 193 13.32 -0.49 37.07
C ILE A 193 12.81 -1.58 36.11
N LEU A 194 12.41 -2.75 36.62
CA LEU A 194 11.88 -3.85 35.80
C LEU A 194 10.60 -3.44 35.05
N GLY A 195 9.74 -2.61 35.65
CA GLY A 195 8.62 -1.96 34.97
C GLY A 195 9.05 -1.14 33.76
N ARG A 196 9.98 -0.20 33.95
CA ARG A 196 10.51 0.62 32.86
C ARG A 196 11.21 -0.20 31.79
N LEU A 197 12.01 -1.20 32.17
CA LEU A 197 12.74 -2.06 31.25
C LEU A 197 11.81 -2.89 30.40
N SER A 198 10.83 -3.54 31.03
CA SER A 198 9.85 -4.36 30.33
C SER A 198 9.06 -3.52 29.31
N GLU A 199 8.61 -2.31 29.68
CA GLU A 199 7.88 -1.42 28.79
C GLU A 199 8.74 -0.89 27.63
N LYS A 200 9.94 -0.37 27.92
CA LYS A 200 10.86 0.18 26.90
C LYS A 200 11.46 -0.88 25.98
N LEU A 201 11.69 -2.10 26.45
CA LEU A 201 12.07 -3.25 25.61
C LEU A 201 10.87 -3.88 24.90
N HIS A 202 9.64 -3.43 25.17
CA HIS A 202 8.40 -4.06 24.71
C HIS A 202 8.30 -5.56 25.07
N LEU A 203 8.85 -5.97 26.20
CA LEU A 203 8.80 -7.34 26.73
C LEU A 203 7.57 -7.50 27.63
N MET A 204 6.38 -7.33 27.05
CA MET A 204 5.12 -7.20 27.80
C MET A 204 4.25 -8.46 27.74
N THR A 205 4.49 -9.31 26.77
CA THR A 205 3.75 -10.56 26.56
C THR A 205 4.69 -11.76 26.70
N ILE A 206 4.17 -12.95 26.99
CA ILE A 206 5.03 -14.13 27.04
C ILE A 206 5.69 -14.37 25.69
N THR A 207 5.03 -14.06 24.57
CA THR A 207 5.72 -14.24 23.30
C THR A 207 6.81 -13.21 23.04
N ASP A 208 6.66 -11.96 23.48
CA ASP A 208 7.80 -11.04 23.44
C ASP A 208 9.00 -11.62 24.22
N LEU A 209 8.73 -12.24 25.38
CA LEU A 209 9.75 -12.92 26.20
C LEU A 209 10.31 -14.18 25.52
N THR A 210 9.48 -14.95 24.82
CA THR A 210 9.89 -16.13 24.06
C THR A 210 10.75 -15.75 22.86
N GLN A 211 10.36 -14.73 22.09
CA GLN A 211 11.13 -14.21 20.97
C GLN A 211 12.49 -13.67 21.44
N GLU A 212 12.51 -12.93 22.56
CA GLU A 212 13.76 -12.47 23.17
C GLU A 212 14.66 -13.65 23.60
N SER A 213 14.06 -14.69 24.19
CA SER A 213 14.79 -15.91 24.58
C SER A 213 15.35 -16.67 23.37
N LEU A 214 14.62 -16.71 22.26
CA LEU A 214 15.05 -17.34 21.00
C LEU A 214 16.19 -16.54 20.37
N ALA A 215 16.08 -15.21 20.33
CA ALA A 215 17.14 -14.33 19.83
C ALA A 215 18.44 -14.48 20.64
N LEU A 216 18.34 -14.57 21.97
CA LEU A 216 19.50 -14.88 22.83
C LEU A 216 20.09 -16.26 22.54
N HIS A 217 19.26 -17.28 22.27
CA HIS A 217 19.73 -18.62 21.88
C HIS A 217 20.43 -18.62 20.52
N GLU A 218 19.92 -17.87 19.55
CA GLU A 218 20.53 -17.74 18.22
C GLU A 218 21.90 -17.07 18.30
N MET A 219 22.09 -16.10 19.22
CA MET A 219 23.40 -15.51 19.49
C MET A 219 24.43 -16.56 19.98
N VAL A 220 24.00 -17.54 20.79
CA VAL A 220 24.87 -18.66 21.21
C VAL A 220 25.25 -19.53 20.00
N ALA A 221 24.29 -19.82 19.12
CA ALA A 221 24.50 -20.66 17.95
C ALA A 221 25.38 -19.99 16.87
N SER A 222 25.34 -18.66 16.77
CA SER A 222 26.06 -17.85 15.79
C SER A 222 27.50 -17.51 16.21
N GLY A 223 27.83 -17.68 17.50
CA GLY A 223 29.11 -17.27 18.09
C GLY A 223 30.24 -18.26 17.83
N GLY A 224 31.04 -18.02 16.78
CA GLY A 224 32.30 -18.71 16.57
C GLY A 224 33.45 -18.09 17.38
N GLY A 225 33.93 -18.76 18.43
CA GLY A 225 35.37 -18.75 18.76
C GLY A 225 35.90 -17.97 19.98
N GLN A 226 35.11 -17.20 20.73
CA GLN A 226 35.60 -16.52 21.95
C GLN A 226 34.48 -16.40 22.99
N ASP A 227 34.62 -17.13 24.10
CA ASP A 227 33.71 -17.29 25.25
C ASP A 227 32.50 -16.31 25.33
N PRO A 228 31.43 -16.50 24.52
CA PRO A 228 30.23 -15.66 24.55
C PRO A 228 29.30 -16.02 25.72
N GLY A 229 29.65 -17.07 26.49
CA GLY A 229 28.76 -17.75 27.42
C GLY A 229 28.36 -16.88 28.61
N GLU A 230 29.33 -16.23 29.26
CA GLU A 230 29.04 -15.43 30.47
C GLU A 230 28.12 -14.24 30.18
N HIS A 231 28.36 -13.54 29.06
CA HIS A 231 27.54 -12.40 28.66
C HIS A 231 26.09 -12.82 28.34
N ILE A 232 25.90 -13.88 27.56
CA ILE A 232 24.56 -14.37 27.19
C ILE A 232 23.84 -14.96 28.40
N GLU A 233 24.57 -15.60 29.32
CA GLU A 233 24.01 -16.10 30.58
C GLU A 233 23.50 -14.95 31.45
N ARG A 234 24.24 -13.84 31.56
CA ARG A 234 23.78 -12.63 32.27
C ARG A 234 22.55 -12.01 31.62
N MET A 235 22.50 -11.95 30.30
CA MET A 235 21.32 -11.47 29.57
C MET A 235 20.11 -12.38 29.81
N SER A 236 20.32 -13.69 29.87
CA SER A 236 19.28 -14.68 30.17
C SER A 236 18.77 -14.53 31.61
N MET A 237 19.66 -14.24 32.56
CA MET A 237 19.28 -13.91 33.95
C MET A 237 18.46 -12.62 34.02
N LEU A 238 18.83 -11.59 33.27
CA LEU A 238 18.07 -10.34 33.16
C LEU A 238 16.68 -10.59 32.57
N LEU A 239 16.60 -11.34 31.46
CA LEU A 239 15.33 -11.72 30.84
C LEU A 239 14.44 -12.52 31.81
N LYS A 240 15.05 -13.40 32.62
CA LYS A 240 14.33 -14.13 33.67
C LYS A 240 13.73 -13.19 34.71
N LYS A 241 14.46 -12.18 35.19
CA LYS A 241 13.92 -11.17 36.12
C LYS A 241 12.76 -10.38 35.50
N ILE A 242 12.90 -9.98 34.24
CA ILE A 242 11.84 -9.29 33.50
C ILE A 242 10.61 -10.19 33.37
N LYS A 243 10.80 -11.47 33.02
CA LYS A 243 9.73 -12.46 32.93
C LYS A 243 9.00 -12.62 34.26
N ASP A 244 9.72 -12.80 35.36
CA ASP A 244 9.14 -12.95 36.70
C ASP A 244 8.33 -11.70 37.10
N PHE A 245 8.84 -10.51 36.77
CA PHE A 245 8.12 -9.24 36.96
C PHE A 245 6.85 -9.14 36.13
N VAL A 246 6.91 -9.46 34.82
CA VAL A 246 5.75 -9.40 33.92
C VAL A 246 4.67 -10.40 34.34
N GLN A 247 5.07 -11.59 34.79
CA GLN A 247 4.14 -12.62 35.31
C GLN A 247 3.50 -12.22 36.65
N THR A 248 4.18 -11.44 37.49
CA THR A 248 3.58 -10.94 38.75
C THR A 248 2.63 -9.77 38.54
N GLN A 249 2.87 -8.92 37.52
CA GLN A 249 1.97 -7.83 37.14
C GLN A 249 0.72 -8.33 36.39
N ASN A 250 0.83 -9.43 35.65
CA ASN A 250 -0.28 -10.09 34.95
C ASN A 250 -0.44 -11.55 35.41
N PRO A 251 -1.09 -11.82 36.55
CA PRO A 251 -1.25 -13.17 37.09
C PRO A 251 -2.07 -14.13 36.20
N ASP A 252 -2.83 -13.62 35.22
CA ASP A 252 -3.48 -14.43 34.17
C ASP A 252 -2.48 -14.99 33.12
N MET A 253 -1.19 -14.60 33.19
CA MET A 253 -0.09 -15.16 32.37
C MET A 253 0.54 -16.41 33.00
N GLY A 254 -0.32 -17.33 33.49
CA GLY A 254 0.08 -18.63 34.02
C GLY A 254 0.76 -19.53 32.97
N PRO A 255 1.55 -20.54 33.39
CA PRO A 255 2.26 -21.41 32.46
C PRO A 255 1.24 -22.16 31.58
N PRO A 256 1.55 -22.39 30.29
CA PRO A 256 0.61 -23.08 29.42
C PRO A 256 0.42 -24.50 29.94
N MET A 257 -0.80 -24.83 30.39
CA MET A 257 -1.20 -26.22 30.60
C MET A 257 -0.94 -26.98 29.29
N ALA A 258 -0.05 -27.96 29.37
CA ALA A 258 0.34 -28.80 28.25
C ALA A 258 -0.87 -29.62 27.79
N SER A 259 -1.54 -29.17 26.73
CA SER A 259 -2.54 -29.96 26.04
C SER A 259 -1.83 -30.83 25.00
N ARG A 260 -1.71 -32.12 25.31
CA ARG A 260 -1.08 -33.13 24.44
C ARG A 260 -2.03 -33.45 23.28
N VAL A 261 -1.59 -33.24 22.05
CA VAL A 261 -2.26 -33.76 20.84
C VAL A 261 -1.26 -34.69 20.13
N LEU A 262 -1.74 -35.90 19.82
CA LEU A 262 -0.97 -37.00 19.24
C LEU A 262 -0.91 -36.86 17.72
N ASP A 263 0.30 -36.87 17.16
CA ASP A 263 0.49 -37.07 15.72
C ASP A 263 0.85 -38.53 15.39
N SER A 264 0.49 -38.92 14.16
CA SER A 264 0.49 -40.33 13.69
C SER A 264 1.87 -40.92 13.38
N ASN A 265 2.98 -40.28 13.81
CA ASN A 265 4.35 -40.73 13.56
C ASN A 265 5.29 -40.45 14.77
N GLY A 266 5.16 -41.25 15.83
CA GLY A 266 6.27 -41.79 16.65
C GLY A 266 7.35 -40.94 17.35
N ASP A 267 7.63 -39.67 17.01
CA ASP A 267 8.77 -38.91 17.58
C ASP A 267 8.32 -37.59 18.25
N SER A 268 8.58 -37.47 19.56
CA SER A 268 7.95 -36.47 20.43
C SER A 268 8.82 -35.24 20.71
N ARG A 269 8.48 -34.07 20.15
CA ARG A 269 8.89 -32.75 20.67
C ARG A 269 7.64 -31.98 21.15
N PRO A 270 7.62 -31.42 22.36
CA PRO A 270 6.46 -30.70 22.88
C PRO A 270 6.32 -29.33 22.18
N ILE A 271 5.32 -29.19 21.31
CA ILE A 271 4.99 -27.91 20.66
C ILE A 271 4.25 -27.03 21.69
N THR A 272 4.82 -25.87 22.01
CA THR A 272 4.23 -24.91 22.95
C THR A 272 3.66 -23.74 22.15
N ILE A 273 2.33 -23.54 22.21
CA ILE A 273 1.67 -22.39 21.56
C ILE A 273 2.10 -21.09 22.25
N PRO A 274 2.76 -20.14 21.55
CA PRO A 274 3.09 -18.81 22.06
C PRO A 274 1.84 -18.03 22.50
N ASP A 275 1.91 -17.30 23.61
CA ASP A 275 0.72 -16.65 24.18
C ASP A 275 0.17 -15.50 23.34
N GLU A 276 0.99 -14.84 22.52
CA GLU A 276 0.54 -13.87 21.50
C GLU A 276 -0.35 -14.51 20.43
N PHE A 277 -0.28 -15.83 20.26
CA PHE A 277 -1.17 -16.58 19.38
C PHE A 277 -2.39 -17.12 20.12
N ARG A 278 -2.47 -16.96 21.45
CA ARG A 278 -3.60 -17.41 22.25
C ARG A 278 -4.61 -16.29 22.45
N CYS A 279 -5.89 -16.64 22.44
CA CYS A 279 -6.92 -15.71 22.83
C CYS A 279 -6.87 -15.49 24.35
N PRO A 280 -6.85 -14.24 24.85
CA PRO A 280 -6.86 -14.00 26.29
C PRO A 280 -8.14 -14.47 27.02
N ILE A 281 -9.22 -14.79 26.29
CA ILE A 281 -10.47 -15.31 26.87
C ILE A 281 -10.45 -16.85 26.94
N SER A 282 -10.04 -17.54 25.86
CA SER A 282 -10.08 -19.01 25.82
C SER A 282 -8.76 -19.69 26.18
N LEU A 283 -7.64 -18.95 26.14
CA LEU A 283 -6.26 -19.46 26.27
C LEU A 283 -5.87 -20.48 25.18
N GLU A 284 -6.66 -20.56 24.12
CA GLU A 284 -6.44 -21.42 22.94
C GLU A 284 -5.88 -20.62 21.76
N LEU A 285 -5.23 -21.32 20.83
CA LEU A 285 -4.73 -20.73 19.57
C LEU A 285 -5.86 -20.01 18.82
N MET A 286 -5.67 -18.73 18.52
CA MET A 286 -6.60 -17.92 17.74
C MET A 286 -6.67 -18.42 16.29
N LYS A 287 -7.88 -18.66 15.81
CA LYS A 287 -8.18 -19.04 14.42
C LYS A 287 -8.61 -17.82 13.62
N ASP A 288 -9.37 -16.91 14.23
CA ASP A 288 -9.74 -15.62 13.64
C ASP A 288 -9.48 -14.48 14.64
N PRO A 289 -8.22 -14.02 14.76
CA PRO A 289 -7.86 -12.96 15.68
C PRO A 289 -8.49 -11.61 15.27
N VAL A 290 -9.13 -10.93 16.22
CA VAL A 290 -9.79 -9.63 16.05
C VAL A 290 -9.40 -8.65 17.14
N ILE A 291 -9.29 -7.37 16.78
CA ILE A 291 -8.90 -6.27 17.65
C ILE A 291 -10.16 -5.54 18.12
N VAL A 292 -10.29 -5.33 19.43
CA VAL A 292 -11.32 -4.46 20.03
C VAL A 292 -10.87 -3.00 20.05
N SER A 293 -11.80 -2.08 20.34
CA SER A 293 -11.50 -0.63 20.42
C SER A 293 -10.39 -0.22 21.39
N THR A 294 -10.05 -1.06 22.37
CA THR A 294 -8.92 -0.82 23.30
C THR A 294 -7.57 -1.34 22.78
N GLY A 295 -7.51 -1.84 21.54
CA GLY A 295 -6.30 -2.37 20.90
C GLY A 295 -5.92 -3.82 21.26
N GLN A 296 -6.70 -4.48 22.13
CA GLN A 296 -6.46 -5.89 22.50
C GLN A 296 -6.98 -6.84 21.43
N THR A 297 -6.28 -7.96 21.24
CA THR A 297 -6.67 -8.99 20.26
C THR A 297 -7.27 -10.21 20.95
N TYR A 298 -8.36 -10.74 20.39
CA TYR A 298 -9.07 -11.92 20.87
C TYR A 298 -9.43 -12.84 19.70
N GLU A 299 -9.75 -14.09 19.99
CA GLU A 299 -10.53 -14.91 19.06
C GLU A 299 -11.92 -14.29 18.88
N ARG A 300 -12.36 -14.11 17.64
CA ARG A 300 -13.66 -13.52 17.29
C ARG A 300 -14.80 -14.13 18.10
N ALA A 301 -14.92 -15.46 18.10
CA ALA A 301 -15.99 -16.17 18.80
C ALA A 301 -16.07 -15.80 20.29
N CYS A 302 -14.91 -15.64 20.92
CA CYS A 302 -14.80 -15.43 22.34
C CYS A 302 -15.21 -14.00 22.72
N ILE A 303 -14.72 -13.01 21.97
CA ILE A 303 -15.04 -11.60 22.26
C ILE A 303 -16.47 -11.24 21.83
N GLU A 304 -17.00 -11.84 20.76
CA GLU A 304 -18.40 -11.68 20.39
C GLU A 304 -19.33 -12.23 21.47
N LYS A 305 -19.02 -13.41 22.03
CA LYS A 305 -19.78 -13.98 23.17
C LYS A 305 -19.71 -13.09 24.41
N TRP A 306 -18.54 -12.52 24.69
CA TRP A 306 -18.34 -11.57 25.79
C TRP A 306 -19.23 -10.33 25.62
N ILE A 307 -19.21 -9.70 24.43
CA ILE A 307 -20.04 -8.53 24.11
C ILE A 307 -21.54 -8.89 24.16
N ALA A 308 -21.93 -10.04 23.60
CA ALA A 308 -23.32 -10.51 23.57
C ALA A 308 -23.88 -10.81 24.98
N SER A 309 -23.01 -11.11 25.95
CA SER A 309 -23.38 -11.30 27.36
C SER A 309 -23.63 -9.98 28.11
N GLY A 310 -23.59 -8.84 27.42
CA GLY A 310 -23.86 -7.51 27.99
C GLY A 310 -22.63 -6.80 28.54
N HIS A 311 -21.42 -7.35 28.33
CA HIS A 311 -20.19 -6.69 28.76
C HIS A 311 -19.74 -5.62 27.76
N HIS A 312 -19.54 -4.40 28.25
CA HIS A 312 -19.05 -3.26 27.47
C HIS A 312 -17.63 -2.84 27.85
N THR A 313 -16.93 -3.67 28.62
CA THR A 313 -15.53 -3.50 28.99
C THR A 313 -14.67 -4.53 28.28
N CYS A 314 -13.44 -4.15 27.96
CA CYS A 314 -12.44 -5.07 27.42
C CYS A 314 -12.05 -6.09 28.50
N PRO A 315 -12.10 -7.42 28.23
CA PRO A 315 -11.78 -8.45 29.23
C PRO A 315 -10.41 -8.28 29.89
N THR A 316 -9.41 -7.88 29.09
CA THR A 316 -8.01 -7.81 29.53
C THR A 316 -7.67 -6.46 30.17
N THR A 317 -8.16 -5.35 29.61
CA THR A 317 -7.79 -4.01 30.11
C THR A 317 -8.81 -3.42 31.09
N GLN A 318 -9.99 -4.02 31.24
CA GLN A 318 -11.14 -3.49 31.98
C GLN A 318 -11.62 -2.09 31.51
N GLN A 319 -11.03 -1.53 30.45
CA GLN A 319 -11.45 -0.25 29.89
C GLN A 319 -12.76 -0.39 29.13
N LYS A 320 -13.61 0.63 29.19
CA LYS A 320 -14.88 0.68 28.44
C LYS A 320 -14.59 0.73 26.94
N MET A 321 -15.19 -0.18 26.18
CA MET A 321 -15.08 -0.22 24.72
C MET A 321 -15.92 0.90 24.11
N SER A 322 -15.29 1.77 23.32
CA SER A 322 -15.96 2.91 22.66
C SER A 322 -16.87 2.45 21.51
N THR A 323 -16.61 1.27 20.96
CA THR A 323 -17.40 0.61 19.92
C THR A 323 -17.39 -0.90 20.11
N SER A 324 -18.46 -1.56 19.69
CA SER A 324 -18.59 -3.02 19.59
C SER A 324 -18.05 -3.57 18.26
N ALA A 325 -17.54 -2.71 17.37
CA ALA A 325 -16.92 -3.13 16.12
C ALA A 325 -15.60 -3.87 16.38
N LEU A 326 -15.41 -4.98 15.67
CA LEU A 326 -14.23 -5.84 15.75
C LEU A 326 -13.41 -5.71 14.47
N THR A 327 -12.15 -5.33 14.59
CA THR A 327 -11.24 -5.16 13.45
C THR A 327 -10.43 -6.44 13.24
N PRO A 328 -10.52 -7.14 12.10
CA PRO A 328 -9.69 -8.34 11.86
C PRO A 328 -8.19 -8.06 11.99
N ASN A 329 -7.46 -8.92 12.71
CA ASN A 329 -6.01 -8.86 12.84
C ASN A 329 -5.33 -9.78 11.81
N TYR A 330 -5.33 -9.33 10.55
CA TYR A 330 -4.77 -10.08 9.41
C TYR A 330 -3.30 -10.47 9.62
N VAL A 331 -2.54 -9.58 10.25
CA VAL A 331 -1.12 -9.79 10.58
C VAL A 331 -0.97 -10.97 11.52
N LEU A 332 -1.68 -10.95 12.66
CA LEU A 332 -1.56 -12.02 13.64
C LEU A 332 -2.04 -13.35 13.08
N ARG A 333 -3.08 -13.33 12.24
CA ARG A 333 -3.55 -14.54 11.56
C ARG A 333 -2.46 -15.13 10.66
N SER A 334 -1.76 -14.31 9.88
CA SER A 334 -0.65 -14.75 9.04
C SER A 334 0.50 -15.33 9.86
N LEU A 335 0.82 -14.70 11.00
CA LEU A 335 1.86 -15.17 11.93
C LEU A 335 1.48 -16.51 12.55
N ILE A 336 0.22 -16.70 12.92
CA ILE A 336 -0.29 -17.98 13.44
C ILE A 336 -0.20 -19.07 12.36
N SER A 337 -0.60 -18.79 11.12
CA SER A 337 -0.49 -19.75 10.02
C SER A 337 0.96 -20.17 9.78
N GLN A 338 1.88 -19.20 9.71
CA GLN A 338 3.30 -19.46 9.54
C GLN A 338 3.90 -20.26 10.72
N TRP A 339 3.48 -19.95 11.95
CA TRP A 339 3.92 -20.68 13.13
C TRP A 339 3.43 -22.12 13.13
N CYS A 340 2.18 -22.37 12.75
CA CYS A 340 1.65 -23.71 12.58
C CYS A 340 2.43 -24.51 11.53
N GLU A 341 2.65 -23.93 10.35
CA GLU A 341 3.44 -24.55 9.27
C GLU A 341 4.85 -24.92 9.74
N THR A 342 5.51 -24.01 10.46
CA THR A 342 6.87 -24.22 10.99
C THR A 342 6.93 -25.30 12.07
N ASN A 343 5.84 -25.51 12.82
CA ASN A 343 5.75 -26.52 13.88
C ASN A 343 5.07 -27.82 13.40
N GLY A 344 4.87 -28.00 12.10
CA GLY A 344 4.22 -29.20 11.55
C GLY A 344 2.75 -29.33 11.91
N MET A 345 2.13 -28.27 12.44
CA MET A 345 0.70 -28.24 12.71
C MET A 345 -0.06 -27.74 11.50
N GLU A 346 -1.23 -28.31 11.25
CA GLU A 346 -2.11 -27.79 10.21
C GLU A 346 -2.47 -26.33 10.57
N PRO A 347 -2.12 -25.33 9.74
CA PRO A 347 -2.46 -23.95 10.03
C PRO A 347 -3.96 -23.86 10.26
N PRO A 348 -4.42 -23.07 11.24
CA PRO A 348 -5.84 -22.90 11.46
C PRO A 348 -6.39 -22.31 10.18
N LYS A 349 -6.93 -23.19 9.34
CA LYS A 349 -7.71 -22.82 8.19
C LYS A 349 -8.75 -21.90 8.79
N ARG A 350 -8.93 -20.73 8.17
CA ARG A 350 -10.21 -20.04 8.30
C ARG A 350 -11.21 -21.15 8.04
N SER A 351 -11.83 -21.59 9.13
CA SER A 351 -13.11 -22.20 9.02
C SER A 351 -13.85 -21.09 8.28
N THR A 352 -14.08 -21.31 7.00
CA THR A 352 -15.14 -20.62 6.29
C THR A 352 -16.47 -20.94 6.96
N GLN A 353 -16.51 -21.70 8.08
CA GLN A 353 -17.55 -21.63 9.10
C GLN A 353 -17.22 -20.57 10.18
N PRO A 354 -18.18 -19.73 10.52
CA PRO A 354 -18.03 -18.38 11.01
C PRO A 354 -18.04 -18.40 12.54
N ASN A 355 -16.94 -18.69 13.24
CA ASN A 355 -17.05 -19.35 14.55
C ASN A 355 -17.73 -20.76 14.37
N LYS A 356 -17.81 -21.62 15.38
CA LYS A 356 -19.17 -22.11 15.63
C LYS A 356 -19.77 -20.94 16.38
N PRO A 357 -20.56 -20.06 15.73
CA PRO A 357 -21.54 -19.38 16.53
C PRO A 357 -22.46 -20.54 16.98
N THR A 358 -23.51 -20.27 17.72
CA THR A 358 -24.74 -21.00 17.36
C THR A 358 -24.78 -21.09 15.82
N PRO A 359 -24.76 -22.29 15.19
CA PRO A 359 -24.54 -22.41 13.76
C PRO A 359 -25.40 -21.35 13.10
N ALA A 360 -24.77 -20.42 12.36
CA ALA A 360 -25.47 -19.20 11.90
C ALA A 360 -26.77 -19.58 11.18
N CYS A 361 -26.73 -20.79 10.61
CA CYS A 361 -27.83 -21.58 10.12
C CYS A 361 -28.26 -22.60 11.17
N SER A 362 -29.47 -22.48 11.68
CA SER A 362 -30.16 -23.63 12.29
C SER A 362 -30.21 -24.81 11.29
N SER A 363 -30.34 -26.04 11.79
CA SER A 363 -30.47 -27.22 10.91
C SER A 363 -31.61 -27.08 9.90
N SER A 364 -32.71 -26.42 10.30
CA SER A 364 -33.84 -26.14 9.41
C SER A 364 -33.50 -25.10 8.33
N GLU A 365 -32.81 -24.01 8.68
CA GLU A 365 -32.37 -23.03 7.70
C GLU A 365 -31.37 -23.67 6.71
N ARG A 366 -30.51 -24.55 7.21
CA ARG A 366 -29.53 -25.23 6.37
C ARG A 366 -30.19 -26.17 5.38
N ALA A 367 -31.15 -26.98 5.84
CA ALA A 367 -31.94 -27.84 4.96
C ALA A 367 -32.73 -27.04 3.91
N ASN A 368 -33.28 -25.88 4.29
CA ASN A 368 -33.97 -24.99 3.33
C ASN A 368 -33.01 -24.46 2.27
N ILE A 369 -31.80 -24.04 2.65
CA ILE A 369 -30.78 -23.59 1.70
C ILE A 369 -30.35 -24.75 0.79
N ASP A 370 -30.03 -25.93 1.35
CA ASP A 370 -29.60 -27.10 0.57
C ASP A 370 -30.69 -27.52 -0.45
N ALA A 371 -31.97 -27.40 -0.11
CA ALA A 371 -33.09 -27.62 -1.04
C ALA A 371 -33.19 -26.56 -2.15
N LEU A 372 -32.75 -25.32 -1.91
CA LEU A 372 -32.62 -24.31 -2.98
C LEU A 372 -31.41 -24.62 -3.86
N LEU A 373 -30.30 -25.08 -3.29
CA LEU A 373 -29.11 -25.43 -4.06
C LEU A 373 -29.36 -26.61 -4.99
N SER A 374 -30.12 -27.61 -4.57
CA SER A 374 -30.51 -28.71 -5.47
C SER A 374 -31.34 -28.22 -6.66
N LYS A 375 -32.23 -27.24 -6.46
CA LYS A 375 -33.00 -26.59 -7.53
C LYS A 375 -32.12 -25.74 -8.46
N LEU A 376 -31.06 -25.10 -7.96
CA LEU A 376 -30.09 -24.41 -8.85
C LEU A 376 -29.37 -25.38 -9.80
N CYS A 377 -29.18 -26.64 -9.39
CA CYS A 377 -28.58 -27.69 -10.22
C CYS A 377 -29.58 -28.38 -11.17
N SER A 378 -30.88 -28.08 -11.06
CA SER A 378 -31.91 -28.63 -11.92
C SER A 378 -31.71 -28.18 -13.38
N PRO A 379 -32.02 -29.02 -14.39
CA PRO A 379 -32.05 -28.57 -15.78
C PRO A 379 -33.22 -27.62 -16.10
N ASP A 380 -34.22 -27.49 -15.21
CA ASP A 380 -35.37 -26.61 -15.42
C ASP A 380 -35.03 -25.15 -15.09
N THR A 381 -35.12 -24.28 -16.10
CA THR A 381 -34.88 -22.83 -15.96
C THR A 381 -35.87 -22.18 -14.99
N GLU A 382 -37.11 -22.66 -14.88
CA GLU A 382 -38.08 -22.13 -13.91
C GLU A 382 -37.64 -22.41 -12.46
N GLU A 383 -37.18 -23.63 -12.18
CA GLU A 383 -36.65 -24.03 -10.87
C GLU A 383 -35.37 -23.26 -10.52
N GLN A 384 -34.44 -23.13 -11.46
CA GLN A 384 -33.22 -22.34 -11.29
C GLN A 384 -33.53 -20.88 -10.96
N ARG A 385 -34.45 -20.27 -11.72
CA ARG A 385 -34.86 -18.87 -11.51
C ARG A 385 -35.50 -18.67 -10.15
N SER A 386 -36.44 -19.55 -9.79
CA SER A 386 -37.12 -19.49 -8.50
C SER A 386 -36.12 -19.64 -7.35
N ALA A 387 -35.19 -20.59 -7.44
CA ALA A 387 -34.17 -20.79 -6.43
C ALA A 387 -33.20 -19.60 -6.31
N ALA A 388 -32.75 -19.03 -7.43
CA ALA A 388 -31.91 -17.84 -7.44
C ALA A 388 -32.63 -16.62 -6.85
N ALA A 389 -33.92 -16.46 -7.16
CA ALA A 389 -34.75 -15.40 -6.60
C ALA A 389 -34.90 -15.51 -5.08
N GLU A 390 -35.13 -16.72 -4.57
CA GLU A 390 -35.23 -16.96 -3.12
C GLU A 390 -33.88 -16.75 -2.42
N LEU A 391 -32.77 -17.21 -2.98
CA LEU A 391 -31.43 -16.94 -2.44
C LEU A 391 -31.10 -15.44 -2.42
N ARG A 392 -31.48 -14.70 -3.47
CA ARG A 392 -31.39 -13.22 -3.50
C ARG A 392 -32.14 -12.60 -2.32
N LEU A 393 -33.38 -13.04 -2.05
CA LEU A 393 -34.20 -12.53 -0.95
C LEU A 393 -33.61 -12.90 0.42
N LEU A 394 -33.17 -14.14 0.60
CA LEU A 394 -32.56 -14.61 1.84
C LEU A 394 -31.28 -13.83 2.16
N ALA A 395 -30.38 -13.66 1.19
CA ALA A 395 -29.13 -12.92 1.35
C ALA A 395 -29.35 -11.42 1.65
N LYS A 396 -30.47 -10.84 1.20
CA LYS A 396 -30.82 -9.44 1.50
C LYS A 396 -31.20 -9.22 2.97
N ARG A 397 -31.82 -10.21 3.62
CA ARG A 397 -32.50 -10.04 4.92
C ARG A 397 -31.56 -9.71 6.09
N ASN A 398 -30.44 -10.43 6.24
CA ASN A 398 -29.52 -10.24 7.37
C ASN A 398 -28.12 -10.79 7.04
N ALA A 399 -27.15 -10.58 7.93
CA ALA A 399 -25.78 -11.06 7.76
C ALA A 399 -25.67 -12.59 7.88
N ASN A 400 -26.37 -13.20 8.84
CA ASN A 400 -26.36 -14.65 9.08
C ASN A 400 -26.74 -15.44 7.82
N ASN A 401 -27.82 -15.06 7.14
CA ASN A 401 -28.25 -15.71 5.90
C ASN A 401 -27.16 -15.65 4.82
N ARG A 402 -26.43 -14.53 4.70
CA ARG A 402 -25.34 -14.41 3.70
C ARG A 402 -24.23 -15.39 4.00
N ILE A 403 -23.88 -15.53 5.27
CA ILE A 403 -22.88 -16.48 5.75
C ILE A 403 -23.35 -17.91 5.46
N CYS A 404 -24.58 -18.25 5.86
CA CYS A 404 -25.18 -19.57 5.68
C CYS A 404 -25.25 -20.01 4.21
N ILE A 405 -25.63 -19.09 3.32
CA ILE A 405 -25.72 -19.33 1.88
C ILE A 405 -24.33 -19.57 1.29
N ALA A 406 -23.33 -18.76 1.69
CA ALA A 406 -21.96 -18.93 1.22
C ALA A 406 -21.35 -20.26 1.71
N GLU A 407 -21.50 -20.56 2.99
CA GLU A 407 -21.11 -21.85 3.61
C GLU A 407 -21.85 -23.05 3.03
N ALA A 408 -23.00 -22.83 2.40
CA ALA A 408 -23.71 -23.87 1.69
C ALA A 408 -23.11 -24.23 0.34
N GLY A 409 -22.12 -23.48 -0.13
CA GLY A 409 -21.55 -23.68 -1.45
C GLY A 409 -22.43 -23.09 -2.55
N ALA A 410 -23.27 -22.11 -2.22
CA ALA A 410 -24.12 -21.45 -3.21
C ALA A 410 -23.32 -20.61 -4.23
N ILE A 411 -22.13 -20.11 -3.86
CA ILE A 411 -21.35 -19.19 -4.68
C ILE A 411 -21.03 -19.80 -6.06
N PRO A 412 -20.38 -20.98 -6.18
CA PRO A 412 -20.13 -21.60 -7.49
C PRO A 412 -21.39 -21.84 -8.33
N LEU A 413 -22.52 -22.20 -7.69
CA LEU A 413 -23.79 -22.43 -8.39
C LEU A 413 -24.42 -21.12 -8.89
N LEU A 414 -24.32 -20.05 -8.12
CA LEU A 414 -24.75 -18.73 -8.59
C LEU A 414 -23.86 -18.21 -9.72
N LEU A 415 -22.55 -18.52 -9.70
CA LEU A 415 -21.62 -18.14 -10.76
C LEU A 415 -21.92 -18.85 -12.09
N SER A 416 -22.34 -20.12 -12.07
CA SER A 416 -22.72 -20.83 -13.29
C SER A 416 -23.98 -20.26 -13.96
N LEU A 417 -24.87 -19.66 -13.17
CA LEU A 417 -26.08 -18.99 -13.68
C LEU A 417 -25.82 -17.61 -14.29
N LEU A 418 -24.63 -17.03 -14.11
CA LEU A 418 -24.28 -15.74 -14.70
C LEU A 418 -24.15 -15.78 -16.24
N SER A 419 -23.97 -16.96 -16.82
CA SER A 419 -23.98 -17.19 -18.26
C SER A 419 -25.33 -17.71 -18.79
N SER A 420 -26.38 -17.73 -17.95
CA SER A 420 -27.72 -18.17 -18.38
C SER A 420 -28.29 -17.27 -19.47
N SER A 421 -28.97 -17.88 -20.45
CA SER A 421 -29.71 -17.15 -21.49
C SER A 421 -31.01 -16.52 -20.98
N ASP A 422 -31.52 -16.96 -19.83
CA ASP A 422 -32.65 -16.32 -19.16
C ASP A 422 -32.16 -15.12 -18.34
N LEU A 423 -32.41 -13.91 -18.86
CA LEU A 423 -31.99 -12.65 -18.25
C LEU A 423 -32.50 -12.49 -16.81
N ARG A 424 -33.68 -13.00 -16.50
CA ARG A 424 -34.22 -12.93 -15.12
C ARG A 424 -33.41 -13.80 -14.17
N THR A 425 -33.04 -15.02 -14.59
CA THR A 425 -32.16 -15.89 -13.82
C THR A 425 -30.79 -15.23 -13.60
N GLN A 426 -30.20 -14.66 -14.65
CA GLN A 426 -28.93 -13.93 -14.56
C GLN A 426 -29.01 -12.73 -13.59
N GLU A 427 -30.08 -11.93 -13.66
CA GLU A 427 -30.35 -10.81 -12.75
C GLU A 427 -30.46 -11.27 -11.28
N HIS A 428 -31.20 -12.36 -11.03
CA HIS A 428 -31.31 -12.91 -9.68
C HIS A 428 -29.97 -13.41 -9.16
N ALA A 429 -29.20 -14.13 -9.99
CA ALA A 429 -27.90 -14.67 -9.63
C ALA A 429 -26.89 -13.57 -9.29
N VAL A 430 -26.74 -12.55 -10.15
CA VAL A 430 -25.81 -11.44 -9.90
C VAL A 430 -26.23 -10.62 -8.68
N THR A 431 -27.54 -10.43 -8.45
CA THR A 431 -28.01 -9.70 -7.27
C THR A 431 -27.84 -10.52 -5.98
N ALA A 432 -27.98 -11.84 -6.04
CA ALA A 432 -27.65 -12.71 -4.92
C ALA A 432 -26.17 -12.59 -4.58
N LEU A 433 -25.27 -12.66 -5.57
CA LEU A 433 -23.83 -12.45 -5.38
C LEU A 433 -23.49 -11.07 -4.82
N LEU A 434 -24.15 -10.01 -5.29
CA LEU A 434 -24.04 -8.67 -4.72
C LEU A 434 -24.38 -8.70 -3.22
N ASN A 435 -25.54 -9.25 -2.86
CA ASN A 435 -25.98 -9.33 -1.47
C ASN A 435 -25.02 -10.14 -0.60
N LEU A 436 -24.48 -11.25 -1.13
CA LEU A 436 -23.46 -12.05 -0.45
C LEU A 436 -22.15 -11.28 -0.26
N SER A 437 -21.73 -10.50 -1.27
CA SER A 437 -20.47 -9.74 -1.24
C SER A 437 -20.43 -8.63 -0.20
N ILE A 438 -21.59 -8.17 0.29
CA ILE A 438 -21.65 -7.13 1.34
C ILE A 438 -21.03 -7.63 2.65
N HIS A 439 -20.99 -8.94 2.88
CA HIS A 439 -20.32 -9.53 4.05
C HIS A 439 -18.82 -9.72 3.77
N GLU A 440 -17.95 -9.13 4.59
CA GLU A 440 -16.48 -9.16 4.42
C GLU A 440 -15.93 -10.59 4.25
N ASP A 441 -16.35 -11.54 5.08
CA ASP A 441 -15.81 -12.91 5.00
C ASP A 441 -16.24 -13.67 3.73
N ASN A 442 -17.36 -13.28 3.10
CA ASN A 442 -17.81 -13.88 1.85
C ASN A 442 -17.01 -13.36 0.64
N LYS A 443 -16.40 -12.17 0.73
CA LYS A 443 -15.66 -11.57 -0.41
C LYS A 443 -14.52 -12.48 -0.85
N ALA A 444 -13.81 -13.07 0.10
CA ALA A 444 -12.74 -14.02 -0.16
C ALA A 444 -13.25 -15.26 -0.92
N SER A 445 -14.36 -15.85 -0.48
CA SER A 445 -14.99 -17.01 -1.16
C SER A 445 -15.47 -16.66 -2.57
N ILE A 446 -16.00 -15.47 -2.80
CA ILE A 446 -16.42 -15.00 -4.13
C ILE A 446 -15.21 -14.87 -5.06
N ILE A 447 -14.14 -14.21 -4.62
CA ILE A 447 -12.93 -14.03 -5.44
C ILE A 447 -12.23 -15.36 -5.72
N SER A 448 -12.04 -16.19 -4.70
CA SER A 448 -11.39 -17.51 -4.84
C SER A 448 -12.19 -18.49 -5.69
N SER A 449 -13.50 -18.29 -5.84
CA SER A 449 -14.33 -19.04 -6.79
C SER A 449 -14.18 -18.58 -8.25
N GLY A 450 -13.25 -17.66 -8.55
CA GLY A 450 -13.03 -17.15 -9.90
C GLY A 450 -14.19 -16.30 -10.42
N ALA A 451 -14.89 -15.56 -9.55
CA ALA A 451 -16.12 -14.85 -9.92
C ALA A 451 -15.93 -13.71 -10.93
N VAL A 452 -14.76 -13.07 -10.96
CA VAL A 452 -14.55 -11.81 -11.67
C VAL A 452 -14.83 -11.92 -13.18
N PRO A 453 -14.31 -12.90 -13.95
CA PRO A 453 -14.64 -13.04 -15.37
C PRO A 453 -16.15 -13.16 -15.64
N SER A 454 -16.87 -13.93 -14.82
CA SER A 454 -18.33 -14.10 -14.97
C SER A 454 -19.09 -12.82 -14.63
N ILE A 455 -18.67 -12.07 -13.60
CA ILE A 455 -19.27 -10.77 -13.27
C ILE A 455 -18.99 -9.75 -14.40
N VAL A 456 -17.78 -9.75 -14.97
CA VAL A 456 -17.43 -8.91 -16.13
C VAL A 456 -18.25 -9.28 -17.37
N HIS A 457 -18.55 -10.56 -17.58
CA HIS A 457 -19.46 -11.00 -18.64
C HIS A 457 -20.86 -10.39 -18.48
N VAL A 458 -21.44 -10.44 -17.28
CA VAL A 458 -22.74 -9.82 -16.98
C VAL A 458 -22.70 -8.30 -17.14
N LEU A 459 -21.61 -7.64 -16.71
CA LEU A 459 -21.43 -6.19 -16.86
C LEU A 459 -21.43 -5.74 -18.33
N LYS A 460 -20.97 -6.61 -19.25
CA LYS A 460 -20.94 -6.34 -20.70
C LYS A 460 -22.26 -6.68 -21.39
N ASN A 461 -22.88 -7.81 -21.03
CA ASN A 461 -23.93 -8.43 -21.85
C ASN A 461 -25.30 -8.55 -21.17
N GLY A 462 -25.39 -8.26 -19.87
CA GLY A 462 -26.63 -8.38 -19.11
C GLY A 462 -27.63 -7.26 -19.38
N SER A 463 -28.83 -7.39 -18.80
CA SER A 463 -29.79 -6.29 -18.72
C SER A 463 -29.23 -5.09 -17.95
N MET A 464 -29.85 -3.92 -18.05
CA MET A 464 -29.38 -2.75 -17.29
C MET A 464 -29.35 -3.02 -15.78
N GLU A 465 -30.37 -3.67 -15.21
CA GLU A 465 -30.36 -4.06 -13.79
C GLU A 465 -29.23 -5.05 -13.47
N ALA A 466 -28.97 -6.04 -14.34
CA ALA A 466 -27.89 -6.99 -14.13
C ALA A 466 -26.50 -6.30 -14.18
N ARG A 467 -26.31 -5.37 -15.12
CA ARG A 467 -25.08 -4.58 -15.29
C ARG A 467 -24.83 -3.67 -14.08
N GLU A 468 -25.86 -3.00 -13.59
CA GLU A 468 -25.82 -2.20 -12.34
C GLU A 468 -25.38 -3.05 -11.15
N ASN A 469 -26.01 -4.20 -10.94
CA ASN A 469 -25.68 -5.09 -9.83
C ASN A 469 -24.28 -5.72 -9.99
N ALA A 470 -23.82 -5.99 -11.21
CA ALA A 470 -22.45 -6.42 -11.49
C ALA A 470 -21.44 -5.33 -11.11
N ALA A 471 -21.67 -4.08 -11.49
CA ALA A 471 -20.83 -2.95 -11.11
C ALA A 471 -20.79 -2.74 -9.58
N ALA A 472 -21.94 -2.81 -8.90
CA ALA A 472 -22.02 -2.74 -7.45
C ALA A 472 -21.29 -3.91 -6.76
N THR A 473 -21.31 -5.10 -7.36
CA THR A 473 -20.57 -6.27 -6.84
C THR A 473 -19.06 -6.04 -6.95
N LEU A 474 -18.59 -5.54 -8.09
CA LEU A 474 -17.17 -5.19 -8.28
C LEU A 474 -16.74 -4.07 -7.33
N PHE A 475 -17.58 -3.05 -7.13
CA PHE A 475 -17.34 -2.00 -6.13
C PHE A 475 -17.19 -2.60 -4.72
N SER A 476 -18.12 -3.45 -4.30
CA SER A 476 -18.10 -4.14 -3.01
C SER A 476 -16.82 -4.96 -2.81
N LEU A 477 -16.35 -5.67 -3.84
CA LEU A 477 -15.11 -6.46 -3.78
C LEU A 477 -13.85 -5.58 -3.81
N SER A 478 -13.86 -4.47 -4.56
CA SER A 478 -12.72 -3.56 -4.73
C SER A 478 -12.29 -2.80 -3.47
N VAL A 479 -13.06 -2.89 -2.37
CA VAL A 479 -12.68 -2.33 -1.07
C VAL A 479 -11.36 -2.94 -0.59
N ILE A 480 -11.12 -4.23 -0.86
CA ILE A 480 -9.88 -4.94 -0.51
C ILE A 480 -8.79 -4.66 -1.56
N ASP A 481 -7.61 -4.20 -1.12
CA ASP A 481 -6.51 -3.77 -2.00
C ASP A 481 -6.04 -4.87 -2.96
N GLU A 482 -5.87 -6.10 -2.45
CA GLU A 482 -5.47 -7.26 -3.26
C GLU A 482 -6.44 -7.51 -4.42
N TYR A 483 -7.74 -7.30 -4.20
CA TYR A 483 -8.76 -7.57 -5.22
C TYR A 483 -8.78 -6.50 -6.30
N LYS A 484 -8.29 -5.28 -6.03
CA LYS A 484 -8.17 -4.22 -7.04
C LYS A 484 -7.27 -4.66 -8.19
N VAL A 485 -6.18 -5.38 -7.89
CA VAL A 485 -5.23 -5.90 -8.88
C VAL A 485 -5.91 -6.94 -9.77
N THR A 486 -6.56 -7.93 -9.15
CA THR A 486 -7.27 -9.01 -9.83
C THR A 486 -8.42 -8.49 -10.69
N ILE A 487 -9.30 -7.64 -10.12
CA ILE A 487 -10.45 -7.07 -10.83
C ILE A 487 -10.00 -6.22 -12.03
N GLY A 488 -9.01 -5.36 -11.83
CA GLY A 488 -8.46 -4.54 -12.90
C GLY A 488 -7.77 -5.35 -14.00
N GLY A 489 -7.12 -6.47 -13.63
CA GLY A 489 -6.41 -7.36 -14.56
C GLY A 489 -7.33 -8.21 -15.44
N MET A 490 -8.56 -8.43 -15.00
CA MET A 490 -9.54 -9.29 -15.68
C MET A 490 -10.53 -8.51 -16.57
N GLY A 491 -10.19 -7.29 -16.97
CA GLY A 491 -10.94 -6.52 -17.97
C GLY A 491 -12.23 -5.87 -17.46
N ALA A 492 -12.37 -5.69 -16.14
CA ALA A 492 -13.52 -4.98 -15.55
C ALA A 492 -13.56 -3.50 -15.92
N ILE A 493 -12.39 -2.85 -15.97
CA ILE A 493 -12.27 -1.39 -16.15
C ILE A 493 -12.94 -0.91 -17.46
N PRO A 494 -12.63 -1.46 -18.66
CA PRO A 494 -13.31 -1.05 -19.89
C PRO A 494 -14.84 -1.19 -19.83
N ALA A 495 -15.34 -2.27 -19.23
CA ALA A 495 -16.78 -2.51 -19.11
C ALA A 495 -17.47 -1.50 -18.16
N LEU A 496 -16.78 -1.11 -17.08
CA LEU A 496 -17.25 -0.05 -16.17
C LEU A 496 -17.25 1.32 -16.85
N VAL A 497 -16.25 1.63 -17.69
CA VAL A 497 -16.22 2.89 -18.46
C VAL A 497 -17.42 2.96 -19.41
N VAL A 498 -17.75 1.87 -20.11
CA VAL A 498 -18.94 1.81 -20.96
C VAL A 498 -20.21 2.05 -20.14
N LEU A 499 -20.40 1.35 -19.00
CA LEU A 499 -21.58 1.54 -18.15
C LEU A 499 -21.68 2.98 -17.60
N LEU A 500 -20.55 3.64 -17.31
CA LEU A 500 -20.53 5.04 -16.87
C LEU A 500 -21.02 6.00 -17.97
N GLY A 501 -20.81 5.67 -19.24
CA GLY A 501 -21.26 6.48 -20.38
C GLY A 501 -22.75 6.31 -20.68
N GLU A 502 -23.20 5.06 -20.80
CA GLU A 502 -24.54 4.73 -21.34
C GLU A 502 -25.54 4.21 -20.30
N GLY A 503 -25.11 4.01 -19.05
CA GLY A 503 -25.94 3.41 -18.00
C GLY A 503 -27.07 4.31 -17.49
N SER A 504 -27.97 3.72 -16.70
CA SER A 504 -28.93 4.48 -15.90
C SER A 504 -28.22 5.38 -14.87
N GLN A 505 -28.93 6.31 -14.23
CA GLN A 505 -28.34 7.13 -13.16
C GLN A 505 -27.73 6.28 -12.04
N ARG A 506 -28.34 5.13 -11.71
CA ARG A 506 -27.81 4.16 -10.76
C ARG A 506 -26.57 3.46 -11.32
N GLY A 507 -26.63 2.98 -12.55
CA GLY A 507 -25.50 2.30 -13.20
C GLY A 507 -24.28 3.18 -13.33
N LYS A 508 -24.46 4.46 -13.66
CA LYS A 508 -23.39 5.45 -13.70
C LYS A 508 -22.77 5.66 -12.32
N LYS A 509 -23.57 5.75 -11.26
CA LYS A 509 -23.07 5.91 -9.88
C LYS A 509 -22.29 4.69 -9.41
N ASP A 510 -22.83 3.48 -9.64
CA ASP A 510 -22.18 2.23 -9.26
C ASP A 510 -20.87 2.03 -10.06
N ALA A 511 -20.86 2.36 -11.36
CA ALA A 511 -19.67 2.32 -12.18
C ALA A 511 -18.60 3.32 -11.72
N ALA A 512 -18.99 4.56 -11.41
CA ALA A 512 -18.07 5.57 -10.91
C ALA A 512 -17.45 5.18 -9.56
N ALA A 513 -18.24 4.63 -8.64
CA ALA A 513 -17.74 4.14 -7.34
C ALA A 513 -16.75 2.99 -7.50
N ALA A 514 -17.04 2.01 -8.38
CA ALA A 514 -16.14 0.92 -8.70
C ALA A 514 -14.83 1.44 -9.32
N LEU A 515 -14.91 2.32 -10.32
CA LEU A 515 -13.74 2.91 -10.98
C LEU A 515 -12.88 3.72 -10.01
N PHE A 516 -13.49 4.51 -9.12
CA PHE A 516 -12.79 5.26 -8.09
C PHE A 516 -11.97 4.32 -7.20
N ASN A 517 -12.58 3.27 -6.64
CA ASN A 517 -11.88 2.32 -5.78
C ASN A 517 -10.77 1.57 -6.52
N LEU A 518 -11.04 1.12 -7.75
CA LEU A 518 -10.06 0.39 -8.55
C LEU A 518 -8.85 1.24 -8.91
N CYS A 519 -9.04 2.54 -9.21
CA CYS A 519 -7.97 3.46 -9.60
C CYS A 519 -7.14 4.01 -8.43
N ILE A 520 -7.50 3.73 -7.18
CA ILE A 520 -6.61 3.96 -6.03
C ILE A 520 -5.30 3.17 -6.23
N TYR A 521 -5.39 1.95 -6.78
CA TYR A 521 -4.23 1.17 -7.18
C TYR A 521 -3.60 1.72 -8.46
N GLN A 522 -2.30 2.05 -8.40
CA GLN A 522 -1.57 2.73 -9.49
C GLN A 522 -1.65 1.98 -10.82
N GLY A 523 -1.49 0.64 -10.82
CA GLY A 523 -1.53 -0.17 -12.04
C GLY A 523 -2.88 -0.17 -12.77
N ASN A 524 -3.95 0.27 -12.12
CA ASN A 524 -5.27 0.40 -12.75
C ASN A 524 -5.51 1.78 -13.37
N LYS A 525 -4.74 2.80 -13.00
CA LYS A 525 -4.90 4.15 -13.57
C LYS A 525 -4.63 4.16 -15.07
N GLY A 526 -3.49 3.62 -15.49
CA GLY A 526 -3.15 3.48 -16.92
C GLY A 526 -4.19 2.67 -17.70
N ARG A 527 -4.72 1.58 -17.11
CA ARG A 527 -5.80 0.79 -17.70
C ARG A 527 -7.09 1.59 -17.90
N ALA A 528 -7.45 2.43 -16.93
CA ALA A 528 -8.64 3.28 -17.00
C ALA A 528 -8.48 4.41 -18.02
N ILE A 529 -7.28 5.00 -18.11
CA ILE A 529 -6.96 6.02 -19.11
C ILE A 529 -7.05 5.43 -20.52
N ARG A 530 -6.41 4.29 -20.78
CA ARG A 530 -6.49 3.58 -22.07
C ARG A 530 -7.88 3.06 -22.42
N ALA A 531 -8.73 2.85 -21.42
CA ALA A 531 -10.14 2.52 -21.63
C ALA A 531 -11.02 3.72 -22.02
N GLY A 532 -10.45 4.93 -22.14
CA GLY A 532 -11.18 6.15 -22.54
C GLY A 532 -11.91 6.84 -21.38
N LEU A 533 -11.52 6.60 -20.13
CA LEU A 533 -12.20 7.20 -18.97
C LEU A 533 -12.03 8.72 -18.90
N VAL A 534 -10.87 9.27 -19.26
CA VAL A 534 -10.58 10.71 -19.13
C VAL A 534 -11.53 11.57 -19.99
N PRO A 535 -11.70 11.33 -21.30
CA PRO A 535 -12.65 12.09 -22.12
C PRO A 535 -14.08 12.04 -21.59
N LEU A 536 -14.51 10.88 -21.08
CA LEU A 536 -15.85 10.69 -20.51
C LEU A 536 -16.03 11.54 -19.25
N ILE A 537 -15.09 11.47 -18.31
CA ILE A 537 -15.12 12.27 -17.07
C ILE A 537 -15.07 13.77 -17.39
N MET A 538 -14.23 14.19 -18.34
CA MET A 538 -14.18 15.59 -18.77
C MET A 538 -15.52 16.06 -19.35
N GLY A 539 -16.21 15.22 -20.13
CA GLY A 539 -17.57 15.51 -20.58
C GLY A 539 -18.56 15.71 -19.43
N LEU A 540 -18.47 14.91 -18.36
CA LEU A 540 -19.32 15.03 -17.17
C LEU A 540 -18.99 16.27 -16.32
N VAL A 541 -17.73 16.69 -16.29
CA VAL A 541 -17.26 17.87 -15.54
C VAL A 541 -17.60 19.17 -16.26
N THR A 542 -17.44 19.21 -17.59
CA THR A 542 -17.72 20.40 -18.40
C THR A 542 -19.21 20.62 -18.63
N ASN A 543 -19.99 19.53 -18.77
CA ASN A 543 -21.44 19.59 -18.92
C ASN A 543 -22.10 18.81 -17.76
N PRO A 544 -22.18 19.40 -16.55
CA PRO A 544 -22.71 18.71 -15.39
C PRO A 544 -24.21 18.44 -15.56
N THR A 545 -24.57 17.26 -16.07
CA THR A 545 -25.98 16.85 -16.24
C THR A 545 -26.60 16.24 -14.98
N GLY A 546 -25.90 16.25 -13.83
CA GLY A 546 -26.50 15.74 -12.60
C GLY A 546 -25.51 15.26 -11.53
N ALA A 547 -26.02 14.33 -10.71
CA ALA A 547 -25.53 13.93 -9.40
C ALA A 547 -24.19 13.16 -9.36
N LEU A 548 -23.33 13.28 -10.38
CA LEU A 548 -22.04 12.55 -10.47
C LEU A 548 -20.81 13.47 -10.42
N MET A 549 -21.00 14.77 -10.20
CA MET A 549 -19.90 15.73 -10.21
C MET A 549 -18.81 15.38 -9.17
N ASP A 550 -19.23 15.01 -7.96
CA ASP A 550 -18.32 14.66 -6.87
C ASP A 550 -17.49 13.40 -7.18
N GLU A 551 -18.14 12.37 -7.73
CA GLU A 551 -17.48 11.15 -8.17
C GLU A 551 -16.53 11.41 -9.35
N ALA A 552 -16.99 12.19 -10.34
CA ALA A 552 -16.20 12.55 -11.51
C ALA A 552 -14.92 13.31 -11.13
N MET A 553 -15.03 14.33 -10.26
CA MET A 553 -13.88 15.08 -9.75
C MET A 553 -12.93 14.23 -8.91
N ALA A 554 -13.45 13.29 -8.12
CA ALA A 554 -12.63 12.38 -7.34
C ALA A 554 -11.81 11.43 -8.23
N ILE A 555 -12.43 10.88 -9.29
CA ILE A 555 -11.74 10.05 -10.29
C ILE A 555 -10.70 10.89 -11.04
N LEU A 556 -11.05 12.09 -11.50
CA LEU A 556 -10.14 12.99 -12.21
C LEU A 556 -8.90 13.34 -11.36
N SER A 557 -9.09 13.59 -10.05
CA SER A 557 -7.99 13.82 -9.11
C SER A 557 -7.06 12.61 -8.98
N ILE A 558 -7.60 11.39 -9.01
CA ILE A 558 -6.79 10.16 -8.96
C ILE A 558 -6.00 9.96 -10.25
N LEU A 559 -6.64 10.14 -11.41
CA LEU A 559 -6.01 9.92 -12.72
C LEU A 559 -4.96 10.98 -13.06
N SER A 560 -5.16 12.23 -12.63
CA SER A 560 -4.19 13.32 -12.84
C SER A 560 -2.82 13.08 -12.19
N SER A 561 -2.71 12.15 -11.24
CA SER A 561 -1.41 11.79 -10.65
C SER A 561 -0.61 10.78 -11.49
N HIS A 562 -1.15 10.30 -12.61
CA HIS A 562 -0.48 9.38 -13.53
C HIS A 562 -0.05 10.17 -14.78
N PRO A 563 1.18 10.00 -15.31
CA PRO A 563 1.66 10.76 -16.47
C PRO A 563 0.72 10.74 -17.68
N GLU A 564 0.28 9.55 -18.14
CA GLU A 564 -0.72 9.42 -19.23
C GLU A 564 -2.03 10.16 -18.90
N GLY A 565 -2.48 10.12 -17.65
CA GLY A 565 -3.73 10.72 -17.22
C GLY A 565 -3.63 12.24 -17.19
N LYS A 566 -2.52 12.75 -16.69
CA LYS A 566 -2.19 14.18 -16.71
C LYS A 566 -2.14 14.72 -18.13
N ALA A 567 -1.46 14.03 -19.05
CA ALA A 567 -1.41 14.43 -20.46
C ALA A 567 -2.81 14.44 -21.11
N ALA A 568 -3.58 13.35 -20.93
CA ALA A 568 -4.94 13.26 -21.46
C ALA A 568 -5.90 14.31 -20.87
N ILE A 569 -5.76 14.63 -19.58
CA ILE A 569 -6.54 15.66 -18.91
C ILE A 569 -6.13 17.04 -19.43
N GLY A 570 -4.82 17.32 -19.57
CA GLY A 570 -4.31 18.58 -20.11
C GLY A 570 -4.79 18.85 -21.54
N ALA A 571 -4.83 17.83 -22.38
CA ALA A 571 -5.33 17.90 -23.76
C ALA A 571 -6.83 18.23 -23.86
N ALA A 572 -7.60 18.02 -22.79
CA ALA A 572 -9.02 18.38 -22.73
C ALA A 572 -9.27 19.83 -22.25
N GLU A 573 -8.22 20.66 -22.19
CA GLU A 573 -8.25 22.08 -21.79
C GLU A 573 -9.05 22.35 -20.49
N PRO A 574 -8.71 21.68 -19.37
CA PRO A 574 -9.57 21.62 -18.18
C PRO A 574 -9.46 22.88 -17.31
N VAL A 575 -8.52 23.78 -17.59
CA VAL A 575 -8.15 24.88 -16.68
C VAL A 575 -9.33 25.79 -16.35
N PRO A 576 -10.15 26.27 -17.30
CA PRO A 576 -11.29 27.14 -16.98
C PRO A 576 -12.28 26.48 -16.01
N VAL A 577 -12.68 25.24 -16.28
CA VAL A 577 -13.63 24.50 -15.43
C VAL A 577 -13.05 24.18 -14.06
N LEU A 578 -11.74 23.88 -13.98
CA LEU A 578 -11.07 23.64 -12.69
C LEU A 578 -10.99 24.92 -11.86
N VAL A 579 -10.72 26.08 -12.46
CA VAL A 579 -10.71 27.37 -11.76
C VAL A 579 -12.11 27.72 -11.23
N GLU A 580 -13.15 27.52 -12.04
CA GLU A 580 -14.54 27.68 -11.61
C GLU A 580 -14.89 26.77 -10.43
N MET A 581 -14.46 25.50 -10.49
CA MET A 581 -14.71 24.51 -9.42
C MET A 581 -13.95 24.83 -8.13
N ILE A 582 -12.74 25.40 -8.21
CA ILE A 582 -12.01 25.89 -7.03
C ILE A 582 -12.74 27.07 -6.37
N GLY A 583 -13.38 27.92 -7.17
CA GLY A 583 -14.12 29.09 -6.68
C GLY A 583 -15.50 28.75 -6.10
N SER A 584 -16.25 27.88 -6.76
CA SER A 584 -17.69 27.70 -6.50
C SER A 584 -18.15 26.26 -6.19
N GLY A 585 -17.24 25.28 -6.26
CA GLY A 585 -17.57 23.88 -6.02
C GLY A 585 -17.91 23.53 -4.56
N THR A 586 -18.42 22.31 -4.35
CA THR A 586 -18.51 21.71 -3.01
C THR A 586 -17.12 21.61 -2.37
N PRO A 587 -16.98 21.52 -1.03
CA PRO A 587 -15.67 21.37 -0.40
C PRO A 587 -14.82 20.25 -1.00
N ARG A 588 -15.46 19.12 -1.37
CA ARG A 588 -14.83 17.98 -2.05
C ARG A 588 -14.40 18.30 -3.48
N ASN A 589 -15.22 19.03 -4.24
CA ASN A 589 -14.86 19.42 -5.61
C ASN A 589 -13.75 20.45 -5.62
N ARG A 590 -13.75 21.42 -4.69
CA ARG A 590 -12.69 22.42 -4.55
C ARG A 590 -11.34 21.78 -4.26
N GLU A 591 -11.27 20.84 -3.31
CA GLU A 591 -10.01 20.16 -2.99
C GLU A 591 -9.52 19.23 -4.12
N ASN A 592 -10.44 18.56 -4.83
CA ASN A 592 -10.10 17.71 -5.97
C ASN A 592 -9.64 18.54 -7.17
N ALA A 593 -10.32 19.65 -7.48
CA ALA A 593 -9.94 20.57 -8.55
C ALA A 593 -8.56 21.18 -8.28
N ALA A 594 -8.30 21.61 -7.03
CA ALA A 594 -6.98 22.08 -6.63
C ALA A 594 -5.89 20.99 -6.77
N ALA A 595 -6.22 19.73 -6.48
CA ALA A 595 -5.28 18.62 -6.68
C ALA A 595 -4.99 18.35 -8.17
N VAL A 596 -6.01 18.38 -9.04
CA VAL A 596 -5.83 18.24 -10.50
C VAL A 596 -4.98 19.40 -11.04
N MET A 597 -5.29 20.64 -10.68
CA MET A 597 -4.50 21.82 -11.08
C MET A 597 -3.05 21.72 -10.61
N LEU A 598 -2.80 21.23 -9.38
CA LEU A 598 -1.43 21.05 -8.89
C LEU A 598 -0.64 20.00 -9.71
N HIS A 599 -1.30 18.93 -10.18
CA HIS A 599 -0.64 17.95 -11.06
C HIS A 599 -0.43 18.51 -12.47
N LEU A 600 -1.37 19.27 -13.03
CA LEU A 600 -1.22 19.90 -14.35
C LEU A 600 -0.13 20.98 -14.34
N CYS A 601 -0.06 21.79 -13.29
CA CYS A 601 0.97 22.81 -13.09
C CYS A 601 2.30 22.22 -12.58
N SER A 602 2.62 20.98 -12.94
CA SER A 602 3.98 20.38 -12.87
C SER A 602 4.35 19.80 -14.23
N GLY A 603 5.59 19.34 -14.43
CA GLY A 603 6.02 18.66 -15.67
C GLY A 603 6.04 19.55 -16.92
N GLU A 604 6.10 18.93 -18.10
CA GLU A 604 6.44 19.58 -19.37
C GLU A 604 5.58 20.81 -19.72
N HIS A 605 4.25 20.70 -19.63
CA HIS A 605 3.32 21.77 -20.01
C HIS A 605 2.89 22.71 -18.86
N HIS A 606 3.62 22.73 -17.74
CA HIS A 606 3.20 23.48 -16.55
C HIS A 606 3.02 24.99 -16.79
N LEU A 607 3.91 25.63 -17.59
CA LEU A 607 3.84 27.06 -17.87
C LEU A 607 2.56 27.44 -18.63
N VAL A 608 2.14 26.61 -19.59
CA VAL A 608 0.90 26.83 -20.35
C VAL A 608 -0.32 26.77 -19.43
N HIS A 609 -0.35 25.79 -18.51
CA HIS A 609 -1.44 25.68 -17.55
C HIS A 609 -1.44 26.80 -16.50
N LEU A 610 -0.27 27.27 -16.05
CA LEU A 610 -0.14 28.39 -15.11
C LEU A 610 -0.58 29.71 -15.77
N ALA A 611 -0.14 29.98 -17.01
CA ALA A 611 -0.58 31.13 -17.78
C ALA A 611 -2.10 31.14 -17.96
N ARG A 612 -2.67 30.00 -18.39
CA ARG A 612 -4.13 29.87 -18.56
C ARG A 612 -4.88 30.02 -17.25
N ALA A 613 -4.33 29.52 -16.14
CA ALA A 613 -4.95 29.67 -14.82
C ALA A 613 -4.95 31.13 -14.35
N GLN A 614 -3.88 31.87 -14.66
CA GLN A 614 -3.79 33.31 -14.40
C GLN A 614 -4.84 34.08 -15.21
N GLU A 615 -4.98 33.80 -16.51
CA GLU A 615 -6.00 34.39 -17.37
C GLU A 615 -7.42 34.13 -16.85
N CYS A 616 -7.66 32.95 -16.28
CA CYS A 616 -8.95 32.58 -15.68
C CYS A 616 -9.16 33.15 -14.26
N GLY A 617 -8.20 33.91 -13.71
CA GLY A 617 -8.35 34.57 -12.41
C GLY A 617 -8.21 33.65 -11.19
N ILE A 618 -7.38 32.60 -11.26
CA ILE A 618 -7.27 31.56 -10.21
C ILE A 618 -6.85 32.07 -8.82
N MET A 619 -6.18 33.22 -8.73
CA MET A 619 -5.56 33.71 -7.50
C MET A 619 -6.55 33.97 -6.36
N VAL A 620 -7.73 34.53 -6.66
CA VAL A 620 -8.77 34.80 -5.65
C VAL A 620 -9.38 33.49 -5.13
N PRO A 621 -9.87 32.57 -6.00
CA PRO A 621 -10.34 31.24 -5.58
C PRO A 621 -9.33 30.46 -4.72
N LEU A 622 -8.03 30.54 -5.04
CA LEU A 622 -7.00 29.85 -4.26
C LEU A 622 -6.76 30.46 -2.88
N ARG A 623 -6.74 31.79 -2.77
CA ARG A 623 -6.62 32.45 -1.46
C ARG A 623 -7.81 32.11 -0.57
N GLU A 624 -9.01 32.10 -1.12
CA GLU A 624 -10.21 31.68 -0.39
C GLU A 624 -10.14 30.21 0.05
N LEU A 625 -9.68 29.32 -0.83
CA LEU A 625 -9.52 27.91 -0.51
C LEU A 625 -8.44 27.67 0.56
N ALA A 626 -7.34 28.43 0.53
CA ALA A 626 -6.27 28.36 1.53
C ALA A 626 -6.76 28.78 2.93
N LEU A 627 -7.71 29.72 3.01
CA LEU A 627 -8.29 30.19 4.27
C LEU A 627 -9.40 29.25 4.77
N ASN A 628 -10.34 28.89 3.90
CA ASN A 628 -11.64 28.32 4.26
C ASN A 628 -11.87 26.88 3.77
N GLY A 629 -10.88 26.25 3.12
CA GLY A 629 -10.99 24.88 2.61
C GLY A 629 -10.97 23.79 3.68
N THR A 630 -11.12 22.54 3.25
CA THR A 630 -10.75 21.36 4.04
C THR A 630 -9.24 21.31 4.28
N ASP A 631 -8.74 20.53 5.24
CA ASP A 631 -7.28 20.41 5.47
C ASP A 631 -6.51 19.95 4.23
N ARG A 632 -7.14 19.13 3.38
CA ARG A 632 -6.59 18.74 2.08
C ARG A 632 -6.64 19.89 1.09
N GLY A 633 -7.76 20.59 0.97
CA GLY A 633 -7.94 21.76 0.10
C GLY A 633 -6.96 22.89 0.44
N LYS A 634 -6.81 23.24 1.72
CA LYS A 634 -5.88 24.28 2.19
C LYS A 634 -4.44 23.97 1.79
N ARG A 635 -3.96 22.75 2.07
CA ARG A 635 -2.58 22.34 1.72
C ARG A 635 -2.32 22.40 0.21
N LYS A 636 -3.28 21.98 -0.61
CA LYS A 636 -3.15 22.01 -2.08
C LYS A 636 -3.22 23.44 -2.62
N ALA A 637 -4.09 24.28 -2.06
CA ALA A 637 -4.19 25.69 -2.41
C ALA A 637 -2.90 26.46 -2.11
N VAL A 638 -2.30 26.24 -0.93
CA VAL A 638 -1.02 26.87 -0.56
C VAL A 638 0.09 26.48 -1.54
N GLN A 639 0.23 25.19 -1.86
CA GLN A 639 1.25 24.73 -2.83
C GLN A 639 1.04 25.33 -4.22
N LEU A 640 -0.22 25.47 -4.66
CA LEU A 640 -0.52 26.05 -5.96
C LEU A 640 -0.31 27.58 -5.97
N LEU A 641 -0.62 28.27 -4.87
CA LEU A 641 -0.30 29.70 -4.70
C LEU A 641 1.20 29.96 -4.76
N GLU A 642 2.03 29.11 -4.15
CA GLU A 642 3.49 29.22 -4.22
C GLU A 642 4.02 29.04 -5.65
N ARG A 643 3.43 28.13 -6.43
CA ARG A 643 3.78 27.94 -7.85
C ARG A 643 3.34 29.11 -8.71
N MET A 644 2.10 29.58 -8.55
CA MET A 644 1.59 30.77 -9.24
C MET A 644 2.43 32.01 -8.93
N SER A 645 2.82 32.20 -7.67
CA SER A 645 3.63 33.35 -7.26
C SER A 645 5.00 33.33 -7.93
N ARG A 646 5.67 32.17 -7.99
CA ARG A 646 6.95 32.02 -8.72
C ARG A 646 6.79 32.29 -10.21
N PHE A 647 5.73 31.78 -10.83
CA PHE A 647 5.44 32.01 -12.25
C PHE A 647 5.20 33.50 -12.55
N LEU A 648 4.46 34.21 -11.69
CA LEU A 648 4.20 35.63 -11.87
C LEU A 648 5.46 36.49 -11.73
N VAL A 649 6.37 36.14 -10.82
CA VAL A 649 7.67 36.81 -10.70
C VAL A 649 8.50 36.61 -11.97
N GLN A 650 8.59 35.38 -12.47
CA GLN A 650 9.32 35.09 -13.72
C GLN A 650 8.74 35.85 -14.93
N GLN A 651 7.41 35.92 -15.06
CA GLN A 651 6.75 36.69 -16.12
C GLN A 651 7.04 38.20 -16.02
N GLN A 652 7.14 38.75 -14.81
CA GLN A 652 7.52 40.16 -14.61
C GLN A 652 8.98 40.40 -15.03
N GLU A 653 9.91 39.52 -14.63
CA GLU A 653 11.33 39.60 -15.01
C GLU A 653 11.54 39.47 -16.54
N GLU A 654 10.78 38.59 -17.20
CA GLU A 654 10.78 38.45 -18.66
C GLU A 654 10.23 39.70 -19.37
N GLN A 655 9.16 40.30 -18.87
CA GLN A 655 8.61 41.56 -19.42
C GLN A 655 9.58 42.73 -19.23
N GLU A 656 10.23 42.82 -18.08
CA GLU A 656 11.23 43.85 -17.80
C GLU A 656 12.46 43.70 -18.70
N SER A 657 12.99 42.48 -18.87
CA SER A 657 14.12 42.22 -19.76
C SER A 657 13.80 42.51 -21.23
N GLN A 658 12.60 42.17 -21.71
CA GLN A 658 12.15 42.51 -23.07
C GLN A 658 11.97 44.03 -23.26
N SER A 659 11.45 44.74 -22.25
CA SER A 659 11.34 46.20 -22.29
C SER A 659 12.70 46.90 -22.32
N GLN A 660 13.71 46.36 -21.61
CA GLN A 660 15.08 46.87 -21.64
C GLN A 660 15.78 46.57 -22.96
N ALA A 661 15.58 45.37 -23.53
CA ALA A 661 16.15 44.99 -24.82
C ALA A 661 15.57 45.84 -25.97
N SER A 662 14.26 46.11 -25.96
CA SER A 662 13.61 46.97 -26.95
C SER A 662 13.98 48.45 -26.81
N ALA A 663 14.29 48.92 -25.59
CA ALA A 663 14.79 50.28 -25.37
C ALA A 663 16.26 50.48 -25.81
N GLN A 664 17.05 49.41 -25.94
CA GLN A 664 18.47 49.46 -26.32
C GLN A 664 18.73 49.31 -27.82
N VAL A 665 17.72 49.02 -28.64
CA VAL A 665 17.86 49.05 -30.10
C VAL A 665 17.84 50.53 -30.55
N PRO A 666 18.96 51.07 -31.05
CA PRO A 666 18.96 52.44 -31.58
C PRO A 666 18.07 52.48 -32.83
N PRO A 667 17.35 53.58 -33.08
CA PRO A 667 16.62 53.73 -34.33
C PRO A 667 17.60 53.59 -35.48
N GLN A 668 17.42 52.57 -36.33
CA GLN A 668 18.13 52.48 -37.61
C GLN A 668 17.88 53.79 -38.35
N ALA A 669 18.97 54.45 -38.73
CA ALA A 669 18.96 55.66 -39.53
C ALA A 669 18.09 55.46 -40.77
N THR A 670 16.99 56.22 -40.83
CA THR A 670 16.21 56.43 -42.04
C THR A 670 17.14 56.86 -43.17
N PRO A 671 17.16 56.18 -44.33
CA PRO A 671 17.83 56.71 -45.51
C PRO A 671 17.09 57.96 -45.99
N GLU A 672 17.86 58.96 -46.40
CA GLU A 672 17.41 60.25 -46.91
C GLU A 672 16.27 60.12 -47.93
N GLN A 673 15.25 60.96 -47.73
CA GLN A 673 14.20 61.22 -48.72
C GLN A 673 14.83 61.89 -49.96
N VAL A 674 14.88 61.15 -51.07
CA VAL A 674 14.97 61.73 -52.41
C VAL A 674 13.54 61.82 -52.96
N PRO A 675 13.04 63.01 -53.33
CA PRO A 675 11.71 63.13 -53.90
C PRO A 675 11.79 62.96 -55.41
N GLU A 676 11.05 62.02 -55.99
CA GLU A 676 10.71 62.09 -57.40
C GLU A 676 9.26 61.68 -57.64
N ASN A 677 8.60 62.60 -58.33
CA ASN A 677 7.19 62.70 -58.61
C ASN A 677 6.75 61.74 -59.73
N ASP A 678 5.44 61.53 -59.73
CA ASP A 678 4.54 61.37 -60.87
C ASP A 678 4.29 59.97 -61.49
N ILE A 679 3.11 59.45 -61.09
CA ILE A 679 1.94 59.12 -61.95
C ILE A 679 1.83 57.68 -62.53
N PRO A 680 0.58 57.14 -62.62
CA PRO A 680 0.21 55.78 -62.18
C PRO A 680 -0.49 54.93 -63.28
N GLU A 681 -1.24 53.91 -62.84
CA GLU A 681 -2.23 53.07 -63.57
C GLU A 681 -1.63 51.94 -64.45
N GLN A 682 -2.11 50.69 -64.49
CA GLN A 682 -3.46 50.12 -64.30
C GLN A 682 -3.39 48.56 -64.26
N LEU A 683 -4.38 47.94 -63.58
CA LEU A 683 -5.08 46.65 -63.89
C LEU A 683 -4.24 45.36 -64.04
N ASP A 684 -4.47 44.26 -63.30
CA ASP A 684 -5.67 43.41 -63.36
C ASP A 684 -5.59 42.26 -62.32
N SER A 685 -6.74 41.65 -62.05
CA SER A 685 -7.09 40.90 -60.83
C SER A 685 -7.24 39.36 -61.07
N PRO A 686 -7.96 38.55 -60.26
CA PRO A 686 -7.38 37.50 -59.36
C PRO A 686 -7.93 36.07 -59.62
N ALA A 687 -7.46 35.03 -58.90
CA ALA A 687 -8.26 33.85 -58.47
C ALA A 687 -7.47 32.78 -57.67
N SER A 688 -8.23 32.08 -56.80
CA SER A 688 -8.05 30.70 -56.27
C SER A 688 -7.12 30.43 -55.08
N GLN A 689 -7.41 29.52 -54.14
CA GLN A 689 -8.62 28.88 -53.58
C GLN A 689 -8.11 28.07 -52.36
N TYR A 690 -8.84 28.03 -51.24
CA TYR A 690 -8.64 27.03 -50.17
C TYR A 690 -9.28 25.68 -50.56
N PRO A 691 -8.84 24.55 -49.95
CA PRO A 691 -9.84 23.76 -49.21
C PRO A 691 -9.34 23.09 -47.90
N MET A 692 -10.30 22.85 -47.02
CA MET A 692 -10.29 21.95 -45.85
C MET A 692 -9.97 20.50 -46.23
N VAL A 693 -9.34 19.76 -45.31
CA VAL A 693 -9.30 18.29 -45.29
C VAL A 693 -9.90 17.79 -43.98
N VAL A 694 -11.01 17.04 -44.16
CA VAL A 694 -11.64 15.95 -43.39
C VAL A 694 -11.42 15.88 -41.88
#